data_AF-A0A845CEY7-F1
#
_entry.id   AF-A0A845CEY7-F1
#
_cell.length_a   1.000
_cell.length_b   1.000
_cell.length_c   1.000
_cell.angle_alpha   90.00
_cell.angle_beta   90.00
_cell.angle_gamma   90.00
#
_symmetry.space_group_name_H-M   'P 1'
#
loop_
_entity.id
_entity.type
_entity.pdbx_description
1 polymer ?
#
loop_
_entity_poly.entity_id
_entity_poly.type
_entity_poly.pdbx_seq_one_letter_code
_entity_poly.pdbx_strand_id
1 'polypeptide(L)'
;MSLDYARDVFPFVQKPSRYLGNEVNSIRKDLGRVRNRVALAFPDTYEVGMSHNGIRILYHLLNEDEEVAAERVFLPWDDFETILRSKNAPLTTLESRTPVREFHILGISLLYELAASNVVLLLDLAGIPRRATQRRREDPLVIAGGPVTFNVEPMAPFFDAVALGDGEELFPEVIKAHERWREANASREALLDMLEKIDGVYVPSRYVVEHQPDGEVKGFRHVSGHREPVLACVLEDLNDSPHPTQPIVPYTQVVHDRVTLEVQRGCTRGCRFCHAGMVYRPVRDRDPHKVLELAEESLRNTGYEEISLSSLCIADYQPLKGLVPRMMERLAPMQTSISLPSLRVGAMSPDLLAQIARVRRTGFTLVPEAGSERLRNVINKVLTEADLKRNLQDILDTGWPGVKFYFMLGLPTENFDDLQEMADMLMSCMKMRSRETGEPFRFINVSLSTFVPKPHTPFQWFPQNTKEEIKAKLDFIKRAVPDRRIKLHWSNPEHSFLEAVISKGDRRQADVIETAVDMGCKFDGWMEFFDYGKWMAAFETHGLDPEWYAYREIPEDAPLPWDHLDCGVTKEYQLADWKRSLREVTIGDCRYEACGQCGILDKYKGIKYHYEKPLPLENSPLTVINAPVQAADLSPGQDIAPAEPVELAIAKARPETQRPRQKKRKSAARESGPVPVGFEGAHEDNPGLAEEQPDAPIRKFRFIYEKSGDLRFLSHLEILRTFIRAIQRAGYRLEHSRGFNPHPKIVFSHALPVGVESRAEVVDFSLLEVNGQIRLRDLFQNLKRELPRGLKPRSGWRIEKKATSSANALSAATYEISLPRKDLDLPEAPGSQIETVIGDFMDEECIEITREHKGKIKHFDARPSIARFSLEPSTNAVIRLHLTLRYGDGIKPKVTEILARCFGLSPEACLRTRIRKIAVHWRAGTPRAIEHAV
;
A
#
# COMPACT_ATOMS: atom_id res chain seq x y z
N MET A 1 -0.64 23.00 19.42
CA MET A 1 -1.17 23.95 18.41
C MET A 1 -1.78 23.14 17.27
N SER A 2 -2.97 23.45 16.77
CA SER A 2 -3.54 22.72 15.62
C SER A 2 -2.87 23.21 14.33
N LEU A 3 -2.34 22.29 13.52
CA LEU A 3 -1.73 22.61 12.23
C LEU A 3 -2.82 22.83 11.18
N ASP A 4 -2.70 23.89 10.36
CA ASP A 4 -3.49 24.01 9.14
C ASP A 4 -2.81 23.20 8.04
N TYR A 5 -3.19 21.93 7.87
CA TYR A 5 -2.52 21.02 6.92
C TYR A 5 -2.47 21.58 5.50
N ALA A 6 -3.52 22.26 5.04
CA ALA A 6 -3.60 22.77 3.68
C ALA A 6 -2.62 23.93 3.40
N ARG A 7 -2.15 24.60 4.46
CA ARG A 7 -1.22 25.72 4.39
C ARG A 7 0.18 25.37 4.90
N ASP A 8 0.25 24.59 5.96
CA ASP A 8 1.44 24.35 6.77
C ASP A 8 2.10 22.99 6.51
N VAL A 9 1.40 22.04 5.87
CA VAL A 9 1.87 20.66 5.69
C VAL A 9 1.90 20.29 4.21
N PHE A 10 0.75 20.16 3.56
CA PHE A 10 0.62 19.61 2.21
C PHE A 10 1.48 20.29 1.14
N PRO A 11 1.72 21.62 1.17
CA PRO A 11 2.62 22.26 0.21
C PRO A 11 4.11 21.90 0.39
N PHE A 12 4.50 21.41 1.56
CA PHE A 12 5.89 21.22 1.99
C PHE A 12 6.31 19.75 2.14
N VAL A 13 5.38 18.82 1.91
CA VAL A 13 5.63 17.37 2.03
C VAL A 13 5.53 16.66 0.69
N GLN A 14 6.27 15.57 0.55
CA GLN A 14 6.17 14.64 -0.55
C GLN A 14 4.89 13.81 -0.41
N LYS A 15 4.25 13.54 -1.56
CA LYS A 15 3.00 12.76 -1.66
C LYS A 15 1.95 13.15 -0.61
N PRO A 16 1.47 14.40 -0.57
CA PRO A 16 0.51 14.89 0.43
C PRO A 16 -0.79 14.07 0.50
N SER A 17 -1.13 13.33 -0.56
CA SER A 17 -2.25 12.40 -0.63
C SER A 17 -2.29 11.35 0.50
N ARG A 18 -1.14 10.98 1.07
CA ARG A 18 -1.04 10.04 2.21
C ARG A 18 -1.59 10.59 3.53
N TYR A 19 -1.83 11.90 3.61
CA TYR A 19 -2.20 12.61 4.84
C TYR A 19 -3.59 13.27 4.77
N LEU A 20 -4.41 12.96 3.75
CA LEU A 20 -5.69 13.66 3.53
C LEU A 20 -6.81 13.21 4.48
N GLY A 21 -6.98 11.90 4.64
CA GLY A 21 -7.98 11.28 5.52
C GLY A 21 -9.44 11.39 5.08
N ASN A 22 -9.68 11.77 3.84
CA ASN A 22 -11.02 11.91 3.24
C ASN A 22 -11.17 11.01 2.01
N GLU A 23 -10.55 9.84 2.06
CA GLU A 23 -10.64 8.83 1.02
C GLU A 23 -12.07 8.28 0.89
N VAL A 24 -12.37 7.69 -0.28
CA VAL A 24 -13.66 7.02 -0.49
C VAL A 24 -13.79 5.85 0.49
N ASN A 25 -14.97 5.70 1.07
CA ASN A 25 -15.32 4.74 2.14
C ASN A 25 -14.62 5.00 3.49
N SER A 26 -14.01 6.17 3.70
CA SER A 26 -13.59 6.58 5.06
C SER A 26 -14.80 6.85 5.95
N ILE A 27 -14.78 6.29 7.16
CA ILE A 27 -15.80 6.45 8.18
C ILE A 27 -15.34 7.55 9.14
N ARG A 28 -16.23 8.50 9.41
CA ARG A 28 -16.00 9.58 10.39
C ARG A 28 -17.20 9.66 11.33
N LYS A 29 -16.95 9.43 12.61
CA LYS A 29 -17.95 9.56 13.69
C LYS A 29 -17.68 10.83 14.49
N ASP A 30 -18.71 11.32 15.19
CA ASP A 30 -18.54 12.40 16.16
C ASP A 30 -17.85 11.83 17.42
N LEU A 31 -16.55 12.13 17.57
CA LEU A 31 -15.76 11.64 18.70
C LEU A 31 -16.33 12.06 20.07
N GLY A 32 -17.13 13.13 20.12
CA GLY A 32 -17.80 13.57 21.34
C GLY A 32 -18.98 12.70 21.78
N ARG A 33 -19.51 11.85 20.90
CA ARG A 33 -20.72 11.03 21.15
C ARG A 33 -20.46 9.55 21.37
N VAL A 34 -19.30 9.06 20.94
CA VAL A 34 -18.90 7.66 21.09
C VAL A 34 -18.41 7.37 22.52
N ARG A 35 -18.66 6.16 23.01
CA ARG A 35 -18.13 5.68 24.29
C ARG A 35 -16.64 5.45 24.20
N ASN A 36 -16.17 4.83 23.12
CA ASN A 36 -14.77 4.49 22.94
C ASN A 36 -14.16 5.09 21.66
N ARG A 37 -12.86 5.39 21.73
CA ARG A 37 -12.08 6.04 20.67
C ARG A 37 -10.78 5.26 20.52
N VAL A 38 -10.61 4.63 19.38
CA VAL A 38 -9.49 3.74 19.09
C VAL A 38 -8.66 4.33 17.95
N ALA A 39 -7.37 4.56 18.22
CA ALA A 39 -6.39 4.88 17.20
C ALA A 39 -5.72 3.57 16.74
N LEU A 40 -5.95 3.19 15.48
CA LEU A 40 -5.32 2.03 14.85
C LEU A 40 -4.06 2.48 14.13
N ALA A 41 -2.92 2.20 14.73
CA ALA A 41 -1.61 2.55 14.25
C ALA A 41 -0.94 1.41 13.46
N PHE A 42 -0.37 1.80 12.32
CA PHE A 42 0.65 1.02 11.65
C PHE A 42 1.99 1.77 11.78
N PRO A 43 3.03 1.18 12.40
CA PRO A 43 4.29 1.86 12.69
C PRO A 43 5.19 1.94 11.43
N ASP A 44 4.63 2.44 10.33
CA ASP A 44 5.30 2.67 9.05
C ASP A 44 4.46 3.67 8.23
N THR A 45 4.91 3.95 7.02
CA THR A 45 4.23 4.78 6.03
C THR A 45 2.82 4.27 5.68
N TYR A 46 1.97 5.21 5.28
CA TYR A 46 0.61 4.96 4.81
C TYR A 46 0.56 3.89 3.71
N GLU A 47 1.47 3.93 2.73
CA GLU A 47 1.48 3.00 1.60
C GLU A 47 1.64 1.54 2.03
N VAL A 48 2.49 1.29 3.03
CA VAL A 48 2.70 -0.04 3.62
C VAL A 48 1.49 -0.41 4.48
N GLY A 49 1.09 0.46 5.40
CA GLY A 49 0.03 0.16 6.36
C GLY A 49 -1.34 -0.05 5.71
N MET A 50 -1.69 0.68 4.65
CA MET A 50 -2.95 0.46 3.91
C MET A 50 -2.98 -0.83 3.08
N SER A 51 -1.82 -1.48 2.92
CA SER A 51 -1.71 -2.79 2.27
C SER A 51 -1.91 -3.95 3.27
N HIS A 52 -1.95 -3.66 4.57
CA HIS A 52 -2.16 -4.64 5.62
C HIS A 52 -3.67 -4.96 5.77
N ASN A 53 -4.02 -6.25 5.70
CA ASN A 53 -5.42 -6.66 5.79
C ASN A 53 -5.98 -6.54 7.22
N GLY A 54 -5.18 -6.88 8.25
CA GLY A 54 -5.64 -6.88 9.63
C GLY A 54 -6.12 -5.51 10.12
N ILE A 55 -5.38 -4.44 9.79
CA ILE A 55 -5.81 -3.08 10.17
C ILE A 55 -7.10 -2.65 9.46
N ARG A 56 -7.32 -3.13 8.23
CA ARG A 56 -8.57 -2.87 7.48
C ARG A 56 -9.74 -3.62 8.11
N ILE A 57 -9.56 -4.90 8.44
CA ILE A 57 -10.56 -5.71 9.15
C ILE A 57 -10.95 -5.01 10.46
N LEU A 58 -9.97 -4.68 11.31
CA LEU A 58 -10.23 -4.01 12.58
C LEU A 58 -10.87 -2.63 12.39
N TYR A 59 -10.41 -1.82 11.44
CA TYR A 59 -11.00 -0.51 11.17
C TYR A 59 -12.50 -0.61 10.85
N HIS A 60 -12.90 -1.58 10.04
CA HIS A 60 -14.31 -1.77 9.69
C HIS A 60 -15.11 -2.39 10.83
N LEU A 61 -14.63 -3.49 11.41
CA LEU A 61 -15.27 -4.18 12.53
C LEU A 61 -15.60 -3.21 13.67
N LEU A 62 -14.65 -2.39 14.09
CA LEU A 62 -14.87 -1.47 15.21
C LEU A 62 -15.77 -0.30 14.85
N ASN A 63 -15.80 0.10 13.57
CA ASN A 63 -16.67 1.17 13.13
C ASN A 63 -18.10 0.71 12.80
N GLU A 64 -18.40 -0.60 12.82
CA GLU A 64 -19.77 -1.10 12.76
C GLU A 64 -20.54 -0.79 14.06
N ASP A 65 -19.86 -0.75 15.21
CA ASP A 65 -20.45 -0.36 16.49
C ASP A 65 -20.61 1.16 16.58
N GLU A 66 -21.85 1.67 16.62
CA GLU A 66 -22.15 3.11 16.71
C GLU A 66 -21.51 3.81 17.92
N GLU A 67 -21.20 3.08 19.00
CA GLU A 67 -20.60 3.60 20.23
C GLU A 67 -19.06 3.61 20.20
N VAL A 68 -18.42 3.12 19.13
CA VAL A 68 -16.96 3.09 18.97
C VAL A 68 -16.53 3.87 17.73
N ALA A 69 -15.54 4.76 17.85
CA ALA A 69 -14.86 5.38 16.71
C ALA A 69 -13.46 4.81 16.56
N ALA A 70 -13.17 4.16 15.43
CA ALA A 70 -11.82 3.74 15.08
C ALA A 70 -11.25 4.62 13.96
N GLU A 71 -10.07 5.18 14.19
CA GLU A 71 -9.38 6.08 13.25
C GLU A 71 -7.94 5.60 12.99
N ARG A 72 -7.40 5.87 11.80
CA ARG A 72 -6.10 5.35 11.36
C ARG A 72 -4.96 6.29 11.75
N VAL A 73 -3.81 5.71 12.09
CA VAL A 73 -2.56 6.41 12.36
C VAL A 73 -1.44 5.73 11.58
N PHE A 74 -0.59 6.52 10.93
CA PHE A 74 0.61 6.06 10.25
C PHE A 74 1.78 6.93 10.68
N LEU A 75 2.99 6.37 10.64
CA LEU A 75 4.18 7.15 10.92
C LEU A 75 4.41 8.16 9.77
N PRO A 76 4.57 9.46 10.07
CA PRO A 76 4.85 10.46 9.04
C PRO A 76 6.24 10.22 8.44
N TRP A 77 6.41 10.62 7.18
CA TRP A 77 7.72 10.57 6.53
C TRP A 77 8.63 11.68 7.09
N ASP A 78 9.92 11.62 6.81
CA ASP A 78 10.93 12.52 7.40
C ASP A 78 10.61 14.02 7.23
N ASP A 79 10.08 14.40 6.07
CA ASP A 79 9.68 15.77 5.78
C ASP A 79 8.51 16.26 6.65
N PHE A 80 7.50 15.42 6.87
CA PHE A 80 6.38 15.75 7.74
C PHE A 80 6.74 15.64 9.22
N GLU A 81 7.55 14.66 9.62
CA GLU A 81 8.10 14.56 10.98
C GLU A 81 8.83 15.86 11.36
N THR A 82 9.67 16.38 10.46
CA THR A 82 10.40 17.64 10.66
C THR A 82 9.45 18.82 10.90
N ILE A 83 8.31 18.88 10.18
CA ILE A 83 7.27 19.89 10.39
C ILE A 83 6.60 19.72 11.76
N LEU A 84 6.27 18.50 12.16
CA LEU A 84 5.66 18.23 13.48
C LEU A 84 6.58 18.70 14.61
N ARG A 85 7.87 18.33 14.56
CA ARG A 85 8.86 18.71 15.57
C ARG A 85 9.11 20.22 15.60
N SER A 86 9.37 20.84 14.45
CA SER A 86 9.65 22.29 14.37
C SER A 86 8.47 23.16 14.86
N LYS A 87 7.24 22.67 14.71
CA LYS A 87 6.03 23.36 15.16
C LYS A 87 5.50 22.88 16.52
N ASN A 88 6.20 21.95 17.17
CA ASN A 88 5.75 21.30 18.40
C ASN A 88 4.28 20.83 18.32
N ALA A 89 3.94 20.18 17.20
CA ALA A 89 2.62 19.65 16.91
C ALA A 89 2.59 18.14 17.16
N PRO A 90 1.53 17.61 17.80
CA PRO A 90 1.41 16.18 18.04
C PRO A 90 1.07 15.41 16.77
N LEU A 91 1.43 14.13 16.73
CA LEU A 91 0.86 13.18 15.77
C LEU A 91 -0.65 13.08 15.98
N THR A 92 -1.39 13.09 14.88
CA THR A 92 -2.85 13.01 14.88
C THR A 92 -3.34 11.80 14.09
N THR A 93 -4.56 11.37 14.34
CA THR A 93 -5.27 10.46 13.44
C THR A 93 -5.53 11.08 12.08
N LEU A 94 -5.75 10.22 11.09
CA LEU A 94 -5.89 10.64 9.71
C LEU A 94 -7.29 11.25 9.42
N GLU A 95 -8.33 10.65 9.98
CA GLU A 95 -9.72 11.07 9.81
C GLU A 95 -9.97 12.42 10.50
N SER A 96 -10.08 12.45 11.83
CA SER A 96 -10.47 13.69 12.53
C SER A 96 -9.33 14.70 12.68
N ARG A 97 -8.07 14.29 12.50
CA ARG A 97 -6.87 15.07 12.89
C ARG A 97 -6.85 15.38 14.38
N THR A 98 -7.40 14.49 15.19
CA THR A 98 -7.35 14.56 16.65
C THR A 98 -6.01 14.00 17.13
N PRO A 99 -5.30 14.65 18.07
CA PRO A 99 -4.06 14.13 18.64
C PRO A 99 -4.22 12.70 19.15
N VAL A 100 -3.27 11.82 18.84
CA VAL A 100 -3.37 10.38 19.17
C VAL A 100 -3.49 10.17 20.70
N ARG A 101 -2.83 11.00 21.50
CA ARG A 101 -2.94 10.97 22.97
C ARG A 101 -4.35 11.25 23.53
N GLU A 102 -5.27 11.78 22.72
CA GLU A 102 -6.67 12.05 23.13
C GLU A 102 -7.62 10.89 22.83
N PHE A 103 -7.10 9.80 22.23
CA PHE A 103 -7.82 8.54 22.07
C PHE A 103 -7.72 7.72 23.36
N HIS A 104 -8.65 6.80 23.56
CA HIS A 104 -8.61 5.96 24.76
C HIS A 104 -7.71 4.73 24.58
N ILE A 105 -7.63 4.20 23.35
CA ILE A 105 -6.82 3.03 23.01
C ILE A 105 -5.97 3.35 21.78
N LEU A 106 -4.68 2.99 21.81
CA LEU A 106 -3.77 2.97 20.68
C LEU A 106 -3.39 1.51 20.36
N GLY A 107 -3.94 0.96 19.28
CA GLY A 107 -3.61 -0.38 18.80
C GLY A 107 -2.51 -0.33 17.74
N ILE A 108 -1.39 -1.04 17.93
CA ILE A 108 -0.23 -1.03 17.02
C ILE A 108 -0.07 -2.41 16.37
N SER A 109 -0.04 -2.46 15.03
CA SER A 109 0.23 -3.70 14.27
C SER A 109 1.74 -3.92 14.06
N LEU A 110 2.30 -4.98 14.64
CA LEU A 110 3.72 -5.36 14.53
C LEU A 110 3.89 -6.49 13.50
N LEU A 111 4.34 -6.13 12.29
CA LEU A 111 4.50 -7.10 11.18
C LEU A 111 5.93 -7.59 10.96
N TYR A 112 6.93 -6.80 11.35
CA TYR A 112 8.36 -7.13 11.19
C TYR A 112 9.17 -6.47 12.31
N GLU A 113 10.30 -7.06 12.66
CA GLU A 113 11.07 -6.72 13.87
C GLU A 113 11.73 -5.35 13.79
N LEU A 114 12.19 -4.94 12.60
CA LEU A 114 12.83 -3.64 12.37
C LEU A 114 11.87 -2.45 12.51
N ALA A 115 10.57 -2.70 12.70
CA ALA A 115 9.60 -1.67 13.07
C ALA A 115 9.77 -1.23 14.55
N ALA A 116 10.63 -1.86 15.34
CA ALA A 116 10.84 -1.55 16.75
C ALA A 116 11.17 -0.06 17.01
N SER A 117 12.05 0.54 16.21
CA SER A 117 12.36 1.97 16.31
C SER A 117 11.14 2.85 15.97
N ASN A 118 10.37 2.44 14.96
CA ASN A 118 9.15 3.15 14.56
C ASN A 118 8.07 3.13 15.63
N VAL A 119 7.98 2.07 16.45
CA VAL A 119 7.05 2.02 17.60
C VAL A 119 7.39 3.13 18.60
N VAL A 120 8.67 3.24 18.98
CA VAL A 120 9.13 4.26 19.95
C VAL A 120 8.96 5.67 19.36
N LEU A 121 9.35 5.87 18.10
CA LEU A 121 9.16 7.15 17.41
C LEU A 121 7.68 7.54 17.31
N LEU A 122 6.78 6.58 17.07
CA LEU A 122 5.34 6.83 17.04
C LEU A 122 4.81 7.31 18.41
N LEU A 123 5.25 6.69 19.50
CA LEU A 123 4.89 7.09 20.87
C LEU A 123 5.39 8.51 21.18
N ASP A 124 6.64 8.82 20.81
CA ASP A 124 7.23 10.15 20.98
C ASP A 124 6.44 11.23 20.24
N LEU A 125 6.13 11.00 18.96
CA LEU A 125 5.37 11.97 18.16
C LEU A 125 3.93 12.11 18.66
N ALA A 126 3.34 11.04 19.19
CA ALA A 126 2.02 11.09 19.82
C ALA A 126 2.02 11.81 21.17
N GLY A 127 3.18 11.98 21.81
CA GLY A 127 3.31 12.51 23.17
C GLY A 127 2.80 11.53 24.23
N ILE A 128 2.96 10.22 23.99
CA ILE A 128 2.62 9.15 24.93
C ILE A 128 3.93 8.62 25.54
N PRO A 129 4.02 8.41 26.86
CA PRO A 129 5.23 7.85 27.46
C PRO A 129 5.66 6.52 26.80
N ARG A 130 6.95 6.42 26.45
CA ARG A 130 7.55 5.25 25.79
C ARG A 130 7.29 3.99 26.59
N ARG A 131 7.61 4.01 27.89
CA ARG A 131 7.45 2.86 28.80
C ARG A 131 6.04 2.79 29.37
N ALA A 132 5.46 1.60 29.35
CA ALA A 132 4.14 1.35 29.95
C ALA A 132 4.08 1.73 31.45
N THR A 133 5.18 1.53 32.18
CA THR A 133 5.31 1.87 33.60
C THR A 133 5.25 3.37 33.90
N GLN A 134 5.45 4.23 32.89
CA GLN A 134 5.38 5.68 33.02
C GLN A 134 4.00 6.24 32.67
N ARG A 135 3.06 5.40 32.21
CA ARG A 135 1.73 5.84 31.78
C ARG A 135 0.78 5.97 32.96
N ARG A 136 0.09 7.09 33.01
CA ARG A 136 -0.91 7.44 34.02
C ARG A 136 -2.28 6.93 33.61
N ARG A 137 -3.30 7.10 34.44
CA ARG A 137 -4.66 6.62 34.15
C ARG A 137 -5.26 7.26 32.89
N GLU A 138 -4.92 8.52 32.64
CA GLU A 138 -5.42 9.35 31.54
C GLU A 138 -4.72 9.10 30.21
N ASP A 139 -3.53 8.50 30.21
CA ASP A 139 -2.81 8.19 28.98
C ASP A 139 -3.46 6.98 28.27
N PRO A 140 -3.47 6.92 26.93
CA PRO A 140 -4.13 5.82 26.21
C PRO A 140 -3.61 4.44 26.61
N LEU A 141 -4.48 3.43 26.54
CA LEU A 141 -4.07 2.02 26.58
C LEU A 141 -3.30 1.71 25.29
N VAL A 142 -2.02 1.32 25.39
CA VAL A 142 -1.22 0.95 24.22
C VAL A 142 -1.13 -0.58 24.12
N ILE A 143 -1.67 -1.12 23.02
CA ILE A 143 -1.75 -2.56 22.80
C ILE A 143 -1.14 -2.94 21.45
N ALA A 144 -0.33 -4.00 21.44
CA ALA A 144 0.26 -4.56 20.21
C ALA A 144 -0.57 -5.74 19.68
N GLY A 145 -0.55 -5.95 18.36
CA GLY A 145 -1.03 -7.15 17.69
C GLY A 145 -0.18 -7.46 16.46
N GLY A 146 -0.44 -8.57 15.78
CA GLY A 146 0.30 -8.99 14.58
C GLY A 146 1.36 -10.06 14.86
N PRO A 147 1.98 -10.67 13.82
CA PRO A 147 2.79 -11.87 13.97
C PRO A 147 4.06 -11.68 14.82
N VAL A 148 4.63 -10.48 14.92
CA VAL A 148 5.84 -10.26 15.74
C VAL A 148 5.54 -10.34 17.24
N THR A 149 4.27 -10.34 17.65
CA THR A 149 3.92 -10.44 19.08
C THR A 149 4.32 -11.76 19.72
N PHE A 150 4.56 -12.81 18.93
CA PHE A 150 5.12 -14.09 19.40
C PHE A 150 6.61 -14.03 19.81
N ASN A 151 7.30 -12.91 19.57
CA ASN A 151 8.56 -12.57 20.24
C ASN A 151 8.57 -11.08 20.58
N VAL A 152 7.61 -10.66 21.40
CA VAL A 152 7.45 -9.26 21.77
C VAL A 152 8.45 -8.79 22.81
N GLU A 153 9.18 -9.67 23.49
CA GLU A 153 10.03 -9.32 24.64
C GLU A 153 10.98 -8.12 24.42
N PRO A 154 11.70 -8.01 23.29
CA PRO A 154 12.50 -6.82 22.99
C PRO A 154 11.74 -5.49 23.06
N MET A 155 10.43 -5.52 22.82
CA MET A 155 9.54 -4.35 22.80
C MET A 155 8.47 -4.35 23.90
N ALA A 156 8.38 -5.42 24.69
CA ALA A 156 7.32 -5.61 25.68
C ALA A 156 7.20 -4.44 26.68
N PRO A 157 8.29 -3.78 27.13
CA PRO A 157 8.20 -2.62 28.00
C PRO A 157 7.47 -1.41 27.40
N PHE A 158 7.26 -1.36 26.08
CA PHE A 158 6.52 -0.30 25.39
C PHE A 158 5.01 -0.55 25.34
N PHE A 159 4.52 -1.71 25.77
CA PHE A 159 3.10 -2.07 25.66
C PHE A 159 2.45 -2.32 27.02
N ASP A 160 1.21 -1.86 27.18
CA ASP A 160 0.40 -2.20 28.36
C ASP A 160 -0.13 -3.64 28.25
N ALA A 161 -0.50 -4.04 27.04
CA ALA A 161 -0.98 -5.37 26.71
C ALA A 161 -0.54 -5.76 25.29
N VAL A 162 -0.54 -7.05 25.00
CA VAL A 162 -0.16 -7.62 23.71
C VAL A 162 -1.19 -8.70 23.36
N ALA A 163 -1.79 -8.58 22.19
CA ALA A 163 -2.73 -9.55 21.64
C ALA A 163 -2.00 -10.59 20.76
N LEU A 164 -2.22 -11.86 21.06
CA LEU A 164 -1.71 -13.00 20.31
C LEU A 164 -2.82 -13.63 19.47
N GLY A 165 -2.55 -13.84 18.18
CA GLY A 165 -3.48 -14.51 17.26
C GLY A 165 -4.46 -13.56 16.56
N ASP A 166 -5.71 -13.99 16.41
CA ASP A 166 -6.71 -13.32 15.58
C ASP A 166 -7.36 -12.13 16.30
N GLY A 167 -7.10 -10.92 15.79
CA GLY A 167 -7.53 -9.67 16.42
C GLY A 167 -9.03 -9.39 16.30
N GLU A 168 -9.72 -9.93 15.30
CA GLU A 168 -11.16 -9.74 15.13
C GLU A 168 -12.00 -10.34 16.27
N GLU A 169 -11.50 -11.40 16.92
CA GLU A 169 -12.15 -12.04 18.07
C GLU A 169 -11.77 -11.32 19.39
N LEU A 170 -10.47 -11.03 19.53
CA LEU A 170 -9.89 -10.55 20.79
C LEU A 170 -10.16 -9.06 21.04
N PHE A 171 -10.08 -8.23 20.00
CA PHE A 171 -10.09 -6.77 20.18
C PHE A 171 -11.44 -6.19 20.64
N PRO A 172 -12.61 -6.72 20.23
CA PRO A 172 -13.89 -6.35 20.83
C PRO A 172 -13.95 -6.59 22.34
N GLU A 173 -13.36 -7.67 22.86
CA GLU A 173 -13.32 -7.94 24.31
C GLU A 173 -12.42 -6.94 25.06
N VAL A 174 -11.31 -6.51 24.44
CA VAL A 174 -10.45 -5.43 24.97
C VAL A 174 -11.22 -4.12 25.09
N ILE A 175 -12.05 -3.78 24.09
CA ILE A 175 -12.89 -2.58 24.12
C ILE A 175 -13.91 -2.65 25.26
N LYS A 176 -14.62 -3.77 25.41
CA LYS A 176 -15.58 -3.98 26.50
C LYS A 176 -14.92 -3.90 27.87
N ALA A 177 -13.74 -4.49 28.05
CA ALA A 177 -12.98 -4.40 29.29
C ALA A 177 -12.60 -2.95 29.61
N HIS A 178 -12.12 -2.22 28.59
CA HIS A 178 -11.77 -0.82 28.73
C HIS A 178 -12.98 0.09 29.04
N GLU A 179 -14.15 -0.17 28.45
CA GLU A 179 -15.38 0.56 28.75
C GLU A 179 -15.84 0.35 30.20
N ARG A 180 -15.91 -0.91 30.65
CA ARG A 180 -16.24 -1.26 32.04
C ARG A 180 -15.28 -0.61 33.03
N TRP A 181 -13.99 -0.59 32.71
CA TRP A 181 -12.97 0.05 33.52
C TRP A 181 -13.16 1.57 33.63
N ARG A 182 -13.53 2.23 32.52
CA ARG A 182 -13.84 3.67 32.52
C ARG A 182 -15.09 3.99 33.32
N GLU A 183 -16.15 3.20 33.17
CA GLU A 183 -17.41 3.33 33.92
C GLU A 183 -17.20 3.17 35.43
N ALA A 184 -16.36 2.20 35.83
CA ALA A 184 -16.01 1.98 37.22
C ALA A 184 -15.06 3.03 37.82
N ASN A 185 -14.51 3.93 36.98
CA ASN A 185 -13.47 4.89 37.36
C ASN A 185 -12.28 4.24 38.12
N ALA A 186 -11.89 3.03 37.72
CA ALA A 186 -10.89 2.24 38.43
C ALA A 186 -9.44 2.65 38.08
N SER A 187 -8.46 2.08 38.79
CA SER A 187 -7.02 2.30 38.56
C SER A 187 -6.53 1.62 37.28
N ARG A 188 -5.38 2.05 36.71
CA ARG A 188 -4.78 1.38 35.54
C ARG A 188 -4.45 -0.08 35.82
N GLU A 189 -4.01 -0.40 37.04
CA GLU A 189 -3.79 -1.79 37.47
C GLU A 189 -5.05 -2.66 37.35
N ALA A 190 -6.23 -2.12 37.71
CA ALA A 190 -7.48 -2.85 37.56
C ALA A 190 -7.83 -3.11 36.08
N LEU A 191 -7.46 -2.21 35.16
CA LEU A 191 -7.59 -2.48 33.72
C LEU A 191 -6.67 -3.64 33.30
N LEU A 192 -5.40 -3.61 33.73
CA LEU A 192 -4.46 -4.68 33.41
C LEU A 192 -4.93 -6.04 33.95
N ASP A 193 -5.52 -6.09 35.15
CA ASP A 193 -6.12 -7.30 35.72
C ASP A 193 -7.37 -7.79 34.94
N MET A 194 -8.11 -6.88 34.31
CA MET A 194 -9.22 -7.24 33.42
C MET A 194 -8.70 -7.78 32.09
N LEU A 195 -7.70 -7.14 31.51
CA LEU A 195 -7.10 -7.53 30.24
C LEU A 195 -6.39 -8.89 30.34
N GLU A 196 -5.70 -9.15 31.44
CA GLU A 196 -5.01 -10.43 31.68
C GLU A 196 -5.98 -11.64 31.65
N LYS A 197 -7.27 -11.43 31.96
CA LYS A 197 -8.29 -12.49 31.94
C LYS A 197 -8.85 -12.79 30.55
N ILE A 198 -8.49 -12.00 29.54
CA ILE A 198 -8.90 -12.22 28.17
C ILE A 198 -7.93 -13.23 27.54
N ASP A 199 -8.48 -14.31 26.99
CA ASP A 199 -7.68 -15.33 26.31
C ASP A 199 -6.90 -14.70 25.13
N GLY A 200 -5.63 -15.09 24.97
CA GLY A 200 -4.73 -14.49 23.98
C GLY A 200 -4.15 -13.13 24.37
N VAL A 201 -4.45 -12.58 25.55
CA VAL A 201 -3.84 -11.32 26.02
C VAL A 201 -2.69 -11.56 26.98
N TYR A 202 -1.52 -11.11 26.56
CA TYR A 202 -0.30 -11.04 27.35
C TYR A 202 -0.14 -9.64 27.95
N VAL A 203 0.10 -9.55 29.26
CA VAL A 203 0.31 -8.28 29.99
C VAL A 203 1.75 -8.27 30.53
N PRO A 204 2.70 -7.54 29.90
CA PRO A 204 4.13 -7.62 30.23
C PRO A 204 4.48 -7.35 31.69
N SER A 205 3.76 -6.43 32.35
CA SER A 205 4.00 -6.06 33.76
C SER A 205 3.68 -7.18 34.76
N ARG A 206 2.98 -8.23 34.33
CA ARG A 206 2.61 -9.39 35.15
C ARG A 206 3.63 -10.53 35.08
N TYR A 207 4.70 -10.36 34.30
CA TYR A 207 5.75 -11.36 34.09
C TYR A 207 7.11 -10.82 34.49
N VAL A 208 7.78 -11.53 35.39
CA VAL A 208 9.17 -11.28 35.79
C VAL A 208 10.09 -12.16 34.97
N VAL A 209 11.09 -11.55 34.33
CA VAL A 209 12.14 -12.26 33.60
C VAL A 209 13.23 -12.66 34.58
N GLU A 210 13.43 -13.96 34.76
CA GLU A 210 14.51 -14.49 35.57
C GLU A 210 15.72 -14.73 34.68
N HIS A 211 16.90 -14.24 35.09
CA HIS A 211 18.15 -14.42 34.36
C HIS A 211 19.12 -15.29 35.16
N GLN A 212 19.96 -16.04 34.44
CA GLN A 212 21.15 -16.68 34.96
C GLN A 212 22.26 -15.64 35.23
N PRO A 213 23.29 -15.96 36.02
CA PRO A 213 24.40 -15.03 36.32
C PRO A 213 25.18 -14.55 35.09
N ASP A 214 25.19 -15.32 34.00
CA ASP A 214 25.77 -14.96 32.70
C ASP A 214 24.84 -14.08 31.84
N GLY A 215 23.66 -13.76 32.35
CA GLY A 215 22.65 -12.95 31.66
C GLY A 215 21.73 -13.73 30.74
N GLU A 216 21.79 -15.07 30.67
CA GLU A 216 20.82 -15.85 29.92
C GLU A 216 19.43 -15.78 30.56
N VAL A 217 18.38 -15.80 29.76
CA VAL A 217 17.03 -16.03 30.28
C VAL A 217 17.01 -17.41 30.95
N LYS A 218 16.57 -17.47 32.20
CA LYS A 218 16.31 -18.71 32.96
C LYS A 218 14.84 -19.11 32.86
N GLY A 219 13.96 -18.14 32.64
CA GLY A 219 12.54 -18.37 32.46
C GLY A 219 11.71 -17.14 32.78
N PHE A 220 10.41 -17.27 32.61
CA PHE A 220 9.43 -16.25 32.94
C PHE A 220 8.56 -16.75 34.07
N ARG A 221 8.42 -15.92 35.11
CA ARG A 221 7.54 -16.21 36.23
C ARG A 221 6.45 -15.17 36.31
N HIS A 222 5.21 -15.65 36.30
CA HIS A 222 4.06 -14.80 36.56
C HIS A 222 4.10 -14.26 38.00
N VAL A 223 3.70 -13.00 38.21
CA VAL A 223 3.73 -12.35 39.53
C VAL A 223 2.85 -13.06 40.57
N SER A 224 1.79 -13.76 40.14
CA SER A 224 0.94 -14.57 41.04
C SER A 224 1.58 -15.90 41.48
N GLY A 225 2.72 -16.29 40.90
CA GLY A 225 3.40 -17.56 41.19
C GLY A 225 3.07 -18.71 40.23
N HIS A 226 1.89 -18.73 39.60
CA HIS A 226 1.55 -19.70 38.56
C HIS A 226 0.58 -19.11 37.53
N ARG A 227 0.96 -19.16 36.25
CA ARG A 227 0.08 -18.99 35.09
C ARG A 227 0.66 -19.82 33.94
N GLU A 228 -0.21 -20.51 33.20
CA GLU A 228 0.18 -21.21 31.98
C GLU A 228 0.64 -20.22 30.90
N PRO A 229 1.41 -20.66 29.88
CA PRO A 229 1.71 -19.83 28.72
C PRO A 229 0.44 -19.21 28.12
N VAL A 230 0.55 -17.98 27.61
CA VAL A 230 -0.59 -17.28 27.00
C VAL A 230 -0.86 -17.90 25.64
N LEU A 231 -1.93 -18.71 25.55
CA LEU A 231 -2.37 -19.31 24.29
C LEU A 231 -2.98 -18.28 23.35
N ALA A 232 -2.53 -18.26 22.10
CA ALA A 232 -3.05 -17.37 21.08
C ALA A 232 -4.56 -17.56 20.83
N CYS A 233 -5.27 -16.47 20.57
CA CYS A 233 -6.66 -16.51 20.19
C CYS A 233 -6.79 -16.95 18.71
N VAL A 234 -7.70 -17.87 18.42
CA VAL A 234 -7.94 -18.40 17.07
C VAL A 234 -9.43 -18.33 16.78
N LEU A 235 -9.78 -17.68 15.67
CA LEU A 235 -11.13 -17.71 15.12
C LEU A 235 -11.47 -19.11 14.59
N GLU A 236 -12.57 -19.70 15.05
CA GLU A 236 -12.94 -21.08 14.71
C GLU A 236 -13.39 -21.27 13.24
N ASP A 237 -14.06 -20.27 12.66
CA ASP A 237 -14.57 -20.28 11.29
C ASP A 237 -14.18 -18.99 10.53
N LEU A 238 -13.46 -19.14 9.42
CA LEU A 238 -13.04 -17.99 8.61
C LEU A 238 -14.21 -17.30 7.87
N ASN A 239 -15.37 -17.95 7.75
CA ASN A 239 -16.59 -17.32 7.25
C ASN A 239 -17.16 -16.29 8.23
N ASP A 240 -16.91 -16.45 9.53
CA ASP A 240 -17.35 -15.53 10.57
C ASP A 240 -16.39 -14.33 10.71
N SER A 241 -15.19 -14.42 10.12
CA SER A 241 -14.24 -13.30 10.07
C SER A 241 -14.83 -12.14 9.27
N PRO A 242 -14.92 -10.93 9.83
CA PRO A 242 -15.45 -9.77 9.12
C PRO A 242 -14.56 -9.44 7.92
N HIS A 243 -15.15 -9.46 6.73
CA HIS A 243 -14.48 -9.03 5.50
C HIS A 243 -15.02 -7.68 5.05
N PRO A 244 -14.19 -6.61 5.02
CA PRO A 244 -14.66 -5.30 4.60
C PRO A 244 -14.97 -5.29 3.10
N THR A 245 -16.26 -5.29 2.75
CA THR A 245 -16.76 -5.16 1.37
C THR A 245 -16.81 -3.72 0.89
N GLN A 246 -16.70 -2.75 1.80
CA GLN A 246 -16.53 -1.32 1.51
C GLN A 246 -15.19 -0.82 2.04
N PRO A 247 -14.05 -1.44 1.67
CA PRO A 247 -12.79 -1.00 2.21
C PRO A 247 -12.48 0.42 1.74
N ILE A 248 -11.74 1.16 2.56
CA ILE A 248 -11.18 2.46 2.17
C ILE A 248 -10.43 2.32 0.84
N VAL A 249 -10.64 3.28 -0.07
CA VAL A 249 -10.00 3.33 -1.38
C VAL A 249 -8.96 4.46 -1.40
N PRO A 250 -7.66 4.15 -1.22
CA PRO A 250 -6.59 5.14 -1.21
C PRO A 250 -6.53 5.96 -2.50
N TYR A 251 -6.26 7.27 -2.39
CA TYR A 251 -5.94 8.07 -3.58
C TYR A 251 -4.54 7.79 -4.12
N THR A 252 -3.58 7.60 -3.21
CA THR A 252 -2.19 7.27 -3.54
C THR A 252 -2.03 5.78 -3.85
N GLN A 253 -0.97 5.41 -4.57
CA GLN A 253 -0.68 3.99 -4.80
C GLN A 253 -0.18 3.36 -3.50
N VAL A 254 -0.86 2.31 -3.06
CA VAL A 254 -0.38 1.46 -1.96
C VAL A 254 0.34 0.23 -2.52
N VAL A 255 1.09 -0.48 -1.67
CA VAL A 255 1.88 -1.66 -2.09
C VAL A 255 0.99 -2.76 -2.69
N HIS A 256 -0.17 -3.01 -2.08
CA HIS A 256 -1.19 -3.94 -2.57
C HIS A 256 -2.47 -3.21 -2.96
N ASP A 257 -2.40 -2.47 -4.07
CA ASP A 257 -3.49 -1.63 -4.57
C ASP A 257 -4.54 -2.42 -5.37
N ARG A 258 -5.21 -3.34 -4.68
CA ARG A 258 -6.22 -4.28 -5.22
C ARG A 258 -7.23 -4.69 -4.14
N VAL A 259 -8.31 -5.35 -4.55
CA VAL A 259 -9.17 -6.07 -3.58
C VAL A 259 -8.41 -7.31 -3.13
N THR A 260 -8.22 -7.48 -1.83
CA THR A 260 -7.59 -8.67 -1.24
C THR A 260 -8.66 -9.47 -0.53
N LEU A 261 -8.90 -10.71 -0.97
CA LEU A 261 -9.85 -11.64 -0.35
C LEU A 261 -9.06 -12.75 0.32
N GLU A 262 -9.07 -12.82 1.64
CA GLU A 262 -8.51 -13.96 2.36
C GLU A 262 -9.40 -15.19 2.10
N VAL A 263 -8.85 -16.23 1.47
CA VAL A 263 -9.58 -17.47 1.17
C VAL A 263 -9.16 -18.61 2.07
N GLN A 264 -7.97 -18.52 2.65
CA GLN A 264 -7.42 -19.49 3.59
C GLN A 264 -6.44 -18.79 4.54
N ARG A 265 -6.60 -19.03 5.85
CA ARG A 265 -5.67 -18.58 6.91
C ARG A 265 -4.91 -19.79 7.44
N GLY A 266 -3.60 -19.65 7.64
CA GLY A 266 -2.71 -20.75 8.05
C GLY A 266 -2.17 -21.59 6.89
N CYS A 267 -1.26 -22.52 7.20
CA CYS A 267 -0.69 -23.47 6.23
C CYS A 267 -0.30 -24.81 6.89
N THR A 268 -0.65 -25.95 6.29
CA THR A 268 -0.31 -27.30 6.80
C THR A 268 1.05 -27.81 6.33
N ARG A 269 1.68 -27.17 5.33
CA ARG A 269 2.92 -27.66 4.69
C ARG A 269 4.12 -27.82 5.62
N GLY A 270 4.15 -27.08 6.73
CA GLY A 270 5.16 -27.28 7.78
C GLY A 270 6.60 -27.01 7.34
N CYS A 271 6.84 -25.99 6.50
CA CYS A 271 8.20 -25.53 6.21
C CYS A 271 8.89 -25.08 7.52
N ARG A 272 10.08 -25.61 7.81
CA ARG A 272 10.73 -25.49 9.13
C ARG A 272 11.24 -24.09 9.49
N PHE A 273 11.39 -23.22 8.50
CA PHE A 273 11.77 -21.81 8.67
C PHE A 273 10.56 -20.87 8.78
N CYS A 274 9.37 -21.34 8.41
CA CYS A 274 8.24 -20.45 8.12
C CYS A 274 7.47 -20.12 9.40
N HIS A 275 7.73 -18.93 9.97
CA HIS A 275 7.02 -18.42 11.14
C HIS A 275 5.50 -18.42 10.96
N ALA A 276 5.01 -17.84 9.86
CA ALA A 276 3.59 -17.82 9.51
C ALA A 276 2.97 -19.22 9.39
N GLY A 277 3.76 -20.21 8.92
CA GLY A 277 3.31 -21.60 8.81
C GLY A 277 3.10 -22.30 10.16
N MET A 278 3.65 -21.73 11.25
CA MET A 278 3.47 -22.22 12.61
C MET A 278 2.43 -21.40 13.37
N VAL A 279 2.55 -20.07 13.40
CA VAL A 279 1.73 -19.21 14.27
C VAL A 279 0.29 -19.00 13.81
N TYR A 280 -0.02 -19.23 12.53
CA TYR A 280 -1.40 -19.13 12.02
C TYR A 280 -2.13 -20.47 11.99
N ARG A 281 -1.56 -21.54 12.56
CA ARG A 281 -2.27 -22.83 12.68
C ARG A 281 -3.39 -22.71 13.70
N PRO A 282 -4.51 -23.43 13.53
CA PRO A 282 -4.86 -24.36 12.44
C PRO A 282 -5.24 -23.66 11.13
N VAL A 283 -5.15 -24.41 10.02
CA VAL A 283 -5.64 -23.94 8.72
C VAL A 283 -7.16 -23.80 8.74
N ARG A 284 -7.67 -22.70 8.19
CA ARG A 284 -9.11 -22.42 8.05
C ARG A 284 -9.37 -21.89 6.65
N ASP A 285 -10.38 -22.43 5.99
CA ASP A 285 -10.77 -22.08 4.62
C ASP A 285 -12.07 -21.29 4.64
N ARG A 286 -12.22 -20.35 3.70
CA ARG A 286 -13.49 -19.65 3.47
C ARG A 286 -14.33 -20.43 2.46
N ASP A 287 -15.66 -20.37 2.58
CA ASP A 287 -16.56 -20.98 1.60
C ASP A 287 -16.40 -20.30 0.22
N PRO A 288 -16.24 -21.06 -0.89
CA PRO A 288 -16.06 -20.49 -2.22
C PRO A 288 -17.28 -19.68 -2.72
N HIS A 289 -18.50 -19.97 -2.29
CA HIS A 289 -19.68 -19.14 -2.54
C HIS A 289 -19.56 -17.79 -1.83
N LYS A 290 -19.12 -17.79 -0.56
CA LYS A 290 -18.86 -16.54 0.17
C LYS A 290 -17.75 -15.74 -0.49
N VAL A 291 -16.69 -16.38 -0.99
CA VAL A 291 -15.63 -15.69 -1.75
C VAL A 291 -16.18 -14.98 -2.99
N LEU A 292 -17.10 -15.59 -3.74
CA LEU A 292 -17.75 -14.96 -4.90
C LEU A 292 -18.60 -13.74 -4.49
N GLU A 293 -19.40 -13.87 -3.44
CA GLU A 293 -20.22 -12.78 -2.88
C GLU A 293 -19.33 -11.59 -2.47
N LEU A 294 -18.30 -11.85 -1.67
CA LEU A 294 -17.36 -10.83 -1.18
C LEU A 294 -16.59 -10.16 -2.32
N ALA A 295 -16.20 -10.92 -3.35
CA ALA A 295 -15.55 -10.40 -4.54
C ALA A 295 -16.41 -9.35 -5.26
N GLU A 296 -17.68 -9.68 -5.50
CA GLU A 296 -18.61 -8.83 -6.22
C GLU A 296 -18.97 -7.56 -5.46
N GLU A 297 -19.24 -7.71 -4.17
CA GLU A 297 -19.56 -6.58 -3.32
C GLU A 297 -18.34 -5.65 -3.18
N SER A 298 -17.15 -6.21 -2.95
CA SER A 298 -15.91 -5.44 -2.86
C SER A 298 -15.61 -4.66 -4.15
N LEU A 299 -15.76 -5.28 -5.33
CA LEU A 299 -15.54 -4.59 -6.60
C LEU A 299 -16.55 -3.46 -6.83
N ARG A 300 -17.83 -3.71 -6.53
CA ARG A 300 -18.89 -2.72 -6.67
C ARG A 300 -18.61 -1.47 -5.83
N ASN A 301 -18.13 -1.65 -4.61
CA ASN A 301 -17.93 -0.56 -3.66
C ASN A 301 -16.57 0.13 -3.79
N THR A 302 -15.63 -0.43 -4.57
CA THR A 302 -14.26 0.11 -4.68
C THR A 302 -13.92 0.60 -6.08
N GLY A 303 -14.40 -0.09 -7.12
CA GLY A 303 -14.02 0.16 -8.51
C GLY A 303 -12.62 -0.33 -8.88
N TYR A 304 -12.04 -1.26 -8.11
CA TYR A 304 -10.77 -1.89 -8.45
C TYR A 304 -10.86 -2.74 -9.73
N GLU A 305 -9.73 -2.89 -10.43
CA GLU A 305 -9.60 -3.69 -11.66
C GLU A 305 -8.77 -4.96 -11.43
N GLU A 306 -8.57 -5.33 -10.16
CA GLU A 306 -7.82 -6.49 -9.72
C GLU A 306 -8.37 -7.04 -8.39
N ILE A 307 -8.56 -8.35 -8.33
CA ILE A 307 -8.78 -9.12 -7.11
C ILE A 307 -7.57 -10.01 -6.86
N SER A 308 -7.14 -10.12 -5.61
CA SER A 308 -6.19 -11.13 -5.15
C SER A 308 -6.83 -12.10 -4.19
N LEU A 309 -6.68 -13.40 -4.47
CA LEU A 309 -7.04 -14.46 -3.53
C LEU A 309 -5.84 -14.70 -2.61
N SER A 310 -5.95 -14.23 -1.37
CA SER A 310 -4.88 -14.22 -0.38
C SER A 310 -4.93 -15.46 0.49
N SER A 311 -3.77 -16.09 0.64
CA SER A 311 -3.49 -17.19 1.57
C SER A 311 -1.97 -17.41 1.67
N LEU A 312 -1.53 -18.22 2.63
CA LEU A 312 -0.12 -18.63 2.71
C LEU A 312 0.27 -19.64 1.62
N CYS A 313 -0.69 -20.40 1.09
CA CYS A 313 -0.48 -21.34 -0.01
C CYS A 313 -1.78 -21.51 -0.82
N ILE A 314 -1.99 -20.66 -1.83
CA ILE A 314 -3.26 -20.63 -2.58
C ILE A 314 -3.56 -21.94 -3.31
N ALA A 315 -2.49 -22.64 -3.70
CA ALA A 315 -2.49 -23.98 -4.26
C ALA A 315 -3.25 -25.03 -3.42
N ASP A 316 -3.28 -24.84 -2.10
CA ASP A 316 -3.84 -25.79 -1.15
C ASP A 316 -5.32 -25.53 -0.85
N TYR A 317 -5.86 -24.41 -1.33
CA TYR A 317 -7.28 -24.10 -1.26
C TYR A 317 -8.05 -24.97 -2.26
N GLN A 318 -8.63 -26.07 -1.78
CA GLN A 318 -9.27 -27.10 -2.62
C GLN A 318 -10.25 -26.55 -3.67
N PRO A 319 -11.11 -25.56 -3.35
CA PRO A 319 -12.08 -25.05 -4.32
C PRO A 319 -11.48 -24.23 -5.47
N LEU A 320 -10.19 -23.90 -5.45
CA LEU A 320 -9.54 -22.98 -6.41
C LEU A 320 -9.82 -23.33 -7.87
N LYS A 321 -9.74 -24.62 -8.24
CA LYS A 321 -9.92 -25.09 -9.63
C LYS A 321 -11.33 -24.83 -10.18
N GLY A 322 -12.36 -24.87 -9.32
CA GLY A 322 -13.73 -24.54 -9.70
C GLY A 322 -14.05 -23.04 -9.53
N LEU A 323 -13.46 -22.41 -8.52
CA LEU A 323 -13.70 -21.01 -8.20
C LEU A 323 -13.17 -20.05 -9.29
N VAL A 324 -11.93 -20.24 -9.76
CA VAL A 324 -11.31 -19.29 -10.69
C VAL A 324 -12.05 -19.19 -12.04
N PRO A 325 -12.43 -20.30 -12.72
CA PRO A 325 -13.24 -20.21 -13.93
C PRO A 325 -14.54 -19.41 -13.73
N ARG A 326 -15.27 -19.69 -12.63
CA ARG A 326 -16.52 -19.01 -12.25
C ARG A 326 -16.32 -17.52 -11.97
N MET A 327 -15.24 -17.15 -11.30
CA MET A 327 -14.87 -15.75 -11.13
C MET A 327 -14.56 -15.11 -12.49
N MET A 328 -13.75 -15.75 -13.33
CA MET A 328 -13.34 -15.20 -14.62
C MET A 328 -14.49 -15.03 -15.62
N GLU A 329 -15.56 -15.82 -15.54
CA GLU A 329 -16.81 -15.58 -16.28
C GLU A 329 -17.41 -14.20 -15.98
N ARG A 330 -17.33 -13.72 -14.74
CA ARG A 330 -17.82 -12.41 -14.32
C ARG A 330 -16.78 -11.30 -14.50
N LEU A 331 -15.52 -11.59 -14.18
CA LEU A 331 -14.45 -10.60 -14.12
C LEU A 331 -13.85 -10.27 -15.49
N ALA A 332 -13.72 -11.24 -16.40
CA ALA A 332 -13.13 -10.99 -17.72
C ALA A 332 -13.93 -9.98 -18.56
N PRO A 333 -15.28 -10.04 -18.61
CA PRO A 333 -16.08 -9.00 -19.25
C PRO A 333 -15.83 -7.60 -18.66
N MET A 334 -15.61 -7.52 -17.34
CA MET A 334 -15.31 -6.27 -16.63
C MET A 334 -13.86 -5.82 -16.78
N GLN A 335 -13.01 -6.56 -17.51
CA GLN A 335 -11.56 -6.34 -17.57
C GLN A 335 -10.90 -6.33 -16.19
N THR A 336 -11.49 -7.05 -15.24
CA THR A 336 -10.94 -7.21 -13.88
C THR A 336 -10.09 -8.47 -13.84
N SER A 337 -8.85 -8.33 -13.37
CA SER A 337 -7.89 -9.43 -13.29
C SER A 337 -7.93 -10.17 -11.96
N ILE A 338 -7.52 -11.43 -11.96
CA ILE A 338 -7.26 -12.21 -10.73
C ILE A 338 -5.75 -12.35 -10.55
N SER A 339 -5.30 -12.14 -9.32
CA SER A 339 -3.92 -12.32 -8.87
C SER A 339 -3.88 -13.44 -7.83
N LEU A 340 -3.03 -14.44 -8.06
CA LEU A 340 -2.82 -15.58 -7.16
C LEU A 340 -1.41 -15.47 -6.56
N PRO A 341 -1.21 -14.71 -5.47
CA PRO A 341 0.06 -14.67 -4.77
C PRO A 341 0.37 -16.03 -4.13
N SER A 342 1.64 -16.26 -3.78
CA SER A 342 2.07 -17.43 -2.99
C SER A 342 1.79 -18.79 -3.66
N LEU A 343 2.03 -18.88 -4.97
CA LEU A 343 1.94 -20.13 -5.72
C LEU A 343 3.17 -21.01 -5.46
N ARG A 344 2.94 -22.19 -4.89
CA ARG A 344 3.96 -23.24 -4.79
C ARG A 344 4.12 -23.94 -6.15
N VAL A 345 5.35 -24.30 -6.46
CA VAL A 345 5.70 -25.14 -7.61
C VAL A 345 4.92 -26.47 -7.52
N GLY A 346 4.22 -26.88 -8.59
CA GLY A 346 3.50 -28.17 -8.67
C GLY A 346 1.97 -28.12 -8.58
N ALA A 347 1.38 -26.97 -8.28
CA ALA A 347 -0.07 -26.87 -8.01
C ALA A 347 -0.94 -26.34 -9.16
N MET A 348 -0.34 -25.87 -10.25
CA MET A 348 -1.05 -25.19 -11.33
C MET A 348 -1.30 -26.12 -12.51
N SER A 349 -2.55 -26.24 -12.95
CA SER A 349 -2.87 -26.86 -14.24
C SER A 349 -2.77 -25.83 -15.36
N PRO A 350 -2.44 -26.26 -16.61
CA PRO A 350 -2.50 -25.40 -17.79
C PRO A 350 -3.84 -24.65 -17.93
N ASP A 351 -4.96 -25.31 -17.57
CA ASP A 351 -6.30 -24.70 -17.61
C ASP A 351 -6.43 -23.47 -16.70
N LEU A 352 -5.84 -23.53 -15.50
CA LEU A 352 -5.89 -22.42 -14.54
C LEU A 352 -5.05 -21.24 -15.03
N LEU A 353 -3.89 -21.50 -15.65
CA LEU A 353 -3.06 -20.47 -16.29
C LEU A 353 -3.80 -19.81 -17.45
N ALA A 354 -4.50 -20.60 -18.27
CA ALA A 354 -5.32 -20.08 -19.36
C ALA A 354 -6.45 -19.17 -18.87
N GLN A 355 -7.11 -19.50 -17.74
CA GLN A 355 -8.14 -18.65 -17.16
C GLN A 355 -7.60 -17.29 -16.70
N ILE A 356 -6.46 -17.27 -16.00
CA ILE A 356 -5.85 -16.03 -15.50
C ILE A 356 -5.38 -15.14 -16.67
N ALA A 357 -4.89 -15.77 -17.75
CA ALA A 357 -4.40 -15.07 -18.94
C ALA A 357 -5.50 -14.32 -19.74
N ARG A 358 -6.80 -14.58 -19.48
CA ARG A 358 -7.92 -13.98 -20.24
C ARG A 358 -7.99 -12.45 -20.15
N VAL A 359 -7.44 -11.85 -19.10
CA VAL A 359 -7.45 -10.38 -18.89
C VAL A 359 -6.04 -9.81 -19.01
N ARG A 360 -5.09 -10.33 -18.25
CA ARG A 360 -3.69 -9.89 -18.30
C ARG A 360 -2.75 -11.00 -17.83
N ARG A 361 -1.59 -11.13 -18.48
CA ARG A 361 -0.51 -12.03 -18.03
C ARG A 361 0.32 -11.31 -16.95
N THR A 362 0.11 -11.66 -15.68
CA THR A 362 0.94 -11.15 -14.57
C THR A 362 2.29 -11.88 -14.53
N GLY A 363 3.32 -11.28 -13.91
CA GLY A 363 4.60 -11.95 -13.71
C GLY A 363 4.45 -13.20 -12.83
N PHE A 364 5.07 -14.32 -13.22
CA PHE A 364 4.96 -15.59 -12.51
C PHE A 364 6.09 -15.75 -11.49
N THR A 365 5.74 -16.06 -10.24
CA THR A 365 6.68 -16.25 -9.14
C THR A 365 6.73 -17.73 -8.74
N LEU A 366 7.93 -18.28 -8.68
CA LEU A 366 8.22 -19.59 -8.10
C LEU A 366 9.01 -19.43 -6.80
N VAL A 367 8.63 -20.19 -5.79
CA VAL A 367 9.26 -20.14 -4.47
C VAL A 367 9.77 -21.54 -4.13
N PRO A 368 10.99 -21.90 -4.60
CA PRO A 368 11.69 -23.12 -4.19
C PRO A 368 12.43 -22.98 -2.86
N GLU A 369 12.77 -21.74 -2.45
CA GLU A 369 13.52 -21.35 -1.23
C GLU A 369 14.95 -21.89 -1.11
N ALA A 370 15.23 -23.09 -1.62
CA ALA A 370 16.55 -23.72 -1.63
C ALA A 370 16.90 -24.28 -3.02
N GLY A 371 18.19 -24.21 -3.35
CA GLY A 371 18.74 -24.60 -4.65
C GLY A 371 18.76 -26.10 -4.90
N SER A 372 19.23 -26.88 -3.92
CA SER A 372 19.31 -28.34 -4.00
C SER A 372 18.06 -29.03 -3.47
N GLU A 373 17.78 -30.24 -3.97
CA GLU A 373 16.70 -31.07 -3.44
C GLU A 373 16.97 -31.49 -1.98
N ARG A 374 18.24 -31.73 -1.66
CA ARG A 374 18.73 -32.00 -0.31
C ARG A 374 18.32 -30.90 0.67
N LEU A 375 18.66 -29.66 0.37
CA LEU A 375 18.36 -28.52 1.24
C LEU A 375 16.85 -28.23 1.28
N ARG A 376 16.12 -28.48 0.19
CA ARG A 376 14.65 -28.46 0.19
C ARG A 376 14.06 -29.49 1.16
N ASN A 377 14.62 -30.69 1.27
CA ASN A 377 14.22 -31.68 2.27
C ASN A 377 14.54 -31.24 3.70
N VAL A 378 15.71 -30.63 3.92
CA VAL A 378 16.11 -30.05 5.22
C VAL A 378 15.10 -29.01 5.69
N ILE A 379 14.60 -28.13 4.81
CA ILE A 379 13.61 -27.10 5.18
C ILE A 379 12.16 -27.61 5.16
N ASN A 380 11.94 -28.90 4.90
CA ASN A 380 10.64 -29.55 4.71
C ASN A 380 9.81 -28.97 3.55
N LYS A 381 10.48 -28.56 2.47
CA LYS A 381 9.86 -28.13 1.22
C LYS A 381 9.90 -29.28 0.22
N VAL A 382 9.02 -30.27 0.40
CA VAL A 382 8.87 -31.40 -0.53
C VAL A 382 8.58 -30.91 -1.96
N LEU A 383 9.63 -30.86 -2.79
CA LEU A 383 9.61 -30.42 -4.18
C LEU A 383 10.84 -30.99 -4.89
N THR A 384 10.62 -31.89 -5.86
CA THR A 384 11.71 -32.53 -6.60
C THR A 384 12.22 -31.67 -7.75
N GLU A 385 13.44 -31.93 -8.21
CA GLU A 385 13.99 -31.32 -9.43
C GLU A 385 13.11 -31.59 -10.68
N ALA A 386 12.52 -32.78 -10.76
CA ALA A 386 11.64 -33.16 -11.86
C ALA A 386 10.34 -32.32 -11.86
N ASP A 387 9.77 -32.08 -10.69
CA ASP A 387 8.60 -31.22 -10.55
C ASP A 387 8.91 -29.78 -10.97
N LEU A 388 10.05 -29.23 -10.51
CA LEU A 388 10.44 -27.86 -10.86
C LEU A 388 10.61 -27.68 -12.37
N LYS A 389 11.32 -28.60 -13.03
CA LYS A 389 11.51 -28.58 -14.49
C LYS A 389 10.18 -28.69 -15.25
N ARG A 390 9.27 -29.57 -14.80
CA ARG A 390 7.93 -29.71 -15.40
C ARG A 390 7.16 -28.40 -15.34
N ASN A 391 7.05 -27.78 -14.16
CA ASN A 391 6.33 -26.53 -14.00
C ASN A 391 6.94 -25.38 -14.81
N LEU A 392 8.27 -25.27 -14.85
CA LEU A 392 8.96 -24.27 -15.65
C LEU A 392 8.67 -24.44 -17.14
N GLN A 393 8.59 -25.68 -17.62
CA GLN A 393 8.22 -25.96 -18.99
C GLN A 393 6.78 -25.53 -19.28
N ASP A 394 5.83 -25.81 -18.40
CA ASP A 394 4.42 -25.42 -18.57
C ASP A 394 4.27 -23.88 -18.63
N ILE A 395 5.01 -23.14 -17.79
CA ILE A 395 5.03 -21.67 -17.80
C ILE A 395 5.63 -21.14 -19.10
N LEU A 396 6.70 -21.76 -19.58
CA LEU A 396 7.35 -21.37 -20.82
C LEU A 396 6.48 -21.65 -22.05
N ASP A 397 5.81 -22.81 -22.06
CA ASP A 397 4.94 -23.26 -23.15
C ASP A 397 3.71 -22.36 -23.29
N THR A 398 3.15 -21.89 -22.18
CA THR A 398 2.05 -20.90 -22.17
C THR A 398 2.46 -19.48 -22.59
N GLY A 399 3.75 -19.26 -22.86
CA GLY A 399 4.27 -18.03 -23.45
C GLY A 399 4.52 -16.91 -22.45
N TRP A 400 4.86 -17.23 -21.20
CA TRP A 400 5.34 -16.23 -20.24
C TRP A 400 6.76 -15.78 -20.58
N PRO A 401 7.05 -14.46 -20.61
CA PRO A 401 8.35 -13.97 -21.05
C PRO A 401 9.46 -14.14 -20.01
N GLY A 402 9.13 -14.40 -18.74
CA GLY A 402 10.10 -14.54 -17.66
C GLY A 402 9.49 -15.05 -16.35
N VAL A 403 10.35 -15.49 -15.45
CA VAL A 403 9.99 -16.04 -14.13
C VAL A 403 10.75 -15.31 -13.03
N LYS A 404 10.13 -15.19 -11.86
CA LYS A 404 10.78 -14.74 -10.61
C LYS A 404 11.01 -15.91 -9.67
N PHE A 405 12.20 -16.04 -9.10
CA PHE A 405 12.53 -16.99 -8.04
C PHE A 405 12.81 -16.29 -6.71
N TYR A 406 12.49 -16.98 -5.61
CA TYR A 406 12.92 -16.61 -4.26
C TYR A 406 13.76 -17.75 -3.66
N PHE A 407 14.97 -17.43 -3.23
CA PHE A 407 15.85 -18.31 -2.46
C PHE A 407 16.27 -17.64 -1.16
N MET A 408 16.63 -18.48 -0.21
CA MET A 408 17.22 -18.09 1.06
C MET A 408 18.69 -18.53 1.08
N LEU A 409 19.56 -17.71 1.66
CA LEU A 409 20.96 -18.00 1.92
C LEU A 409 21.20 -18.16 3.41
N GLY A 410 22.09 -19.07 3.77
CA GLY A 410 22.42 -19.36 5.16
C GLY A 410 21.39 -20.24 5.85
N LEU A 411 20.65 -21.06 5.10
CA LEU A 411 19.78 -22.08 5.67
C LEU A 411 20.60 -23.11 6.48
N PRO A 412 19.99 -23.74 7.50
CA PRO A 412 20.68 -24.78 8.27
C PRO A 412 21.24 -25.89 7.38
N THR A 413 22.48 -26.31 7.65
CA THR A 413 23.24 -27.33 6.89
C THR A 413 23.59 -26.96 5.43
N GLU A 414 23.33 -25.73 4.98
CA GLU A 414 23.68 -25.30 3.61
C GLU A 414 25.20 -25.27 3.40
N ASN A 415 25.64 -25.86 2.29
CA ASN A 415 27.02 -25.86 1.84
C ASN A 415 27.17 -25.29 0.41
N PHE A 416 28.39 -25.16 -0.10
CA PHE A 416 28.64 -24.58 -1.43
C PHE A 416 28.18 -25.47 -2.59
N ASP A 417 28.01 -26.78 -2.39
CA ASP A 417 27.45 -27.68 -3.42
C ASP A 417 25.97 -27.34 -3.64
N ASP A 418 25.22 -27.04 -2.57
CA ASP A 418 23.83 -26.58 -2.70
C ASP A 418 23.70 -25.26 -3.48
N LEU A 419 24.67 -24.36 -3.31
CA LEU A 419 24.73 -23.10 -4.05
C LEU A 419 25.11 -23.31 -5.52
N GLN A 420 25.98 -24.30 -5.79
CA GLN A 420 26.32 -24.67 -7.16
C GLN A 420 25.10 -25.27 -7.87
N GLU A 421 24.33 -26.14 -7.20
CA GLU A 421 23.07 -26.68 -7.72
C GLU A 421 22.06 -25.55 -8.01
N MET A 422 21.95 -24.55 -7.14
CA MET A 422 21.12 -23.36 -7.39
C MET A 422 21.54 -22.65 -8.68
N ALA A 423 22.83 -22.39 -8.85
CA ALA A 423 23.37 -21.71 -10.03
C ALA A 423 23.13 -22.54 -11.30
N ASP A 424 23.36 -23.85 -11.24
CA ASP A 424 23.15 -24.78 -12.35
C ASP A 424 21.67 -24.85 -12.76
N MET A 425 20.77 -24.87 -11.78
CA MET A 425 19.32 -24.83 -11.99
C MET A 425 18.91 -23.53 -12.71
N LEU A 426 19.39 -22.36 -12.25
CA LEU A 426 19.09 -21.07 -12.88
C LEU A 426 19.62 -21.01 -14.32
N MET A 427 20.85 -21.46 -14.55
CA MET A 427 21.48 -21.51 -15.87
C MET A 427 20.77 -22.51 -16.79
N SER A 428 20.29 -23.63 -16.26
CA SER A 428 19.49 -24.62 -17.00
C SER A 428 18.14 -24.03 -17.40
N CYS A 429 17.45 -23.35 -16.48
CA CYS A 429 16.19 -22.67 -16.74
C CYS A 429 16.30 -21.65 -17.89
N MET A 430 17.38 -20.85 -17.91
CA MET A 430 17.65 -19.88 -18.98
C MET A 430 17.93 -20.54 -20.36
N LYS A 431 18.29 -21.83 -20.37
CA LYS A 431 18.51 -22.62 -21.59
C LYS A 431 17.26 -23.36 -22.06
N MET A 432 16.19 -23.42 -21.27
CA MET A 432 14.93 -24.04 -21.68
C MET A 432 14.34 -23.33 -22.91
N ARG A 433 13.51 -24.06 -23.67
CA ARG A 433 12.80 -23.57 -24.86
C ARG A 433 11.35 -24.01 -24.81
N SER A 434 10.46 -23.12 -25.23
CA SER A 434 9.03 -23.43 -25.41
C SER A 434 8.89 -24.54 -26.44
N ARG A 435 8.08 -25.56 -26.13
CA ARG A 435 7.72 -26.64 -27.06
C ARG A 435 6.83 -26.14 -28.19
N GLU A 436 6.06 -25.07 -27.94
CA GLU A 436 5.14 -24.49 -28.92
C GLU A 436 5.82 -23.45 -29.82
N THR A 437 6.59 -22.53 -29.25
CA THR A 437 7.15 -21.38 -29.98
C THR A 437 8.65 -21.49 -30.27
N GLY A 438 9.36 -22.39 -29.59
CA GLY A 438 10.82 -22.46 -29.65
C GLY A 438 11.54 -21.31 -28.94
N GLU A 439 10.82 -20.36 -28.34
CA GLU A 439 11.39 -19.20 -27.66
C GLU A 439 11.88 -19.55 -26.24
N PRO A 440 12.98 -18.95 -25.76
CA PRO A 440 13.41 -19.05 -24.36
C PRO A 440 12.71 -18.04 -23.44
N PHE A 441 12.92 -18.19 -22.14
CA PHE A 441 12.71 -17.08 -21.22
C PHE A 441 13.58 -15.88 -21.61
N ARG A 442 12.98 -14.69 -21.59
CA ARG A 442 13.67 -13.41 -21.90
C ARG A 442 14.47 -12.92 -20.71
N PHE A 443 13.97 -13.15 -19.50
CA PHE A 443 14.64 -12.78 -18.25
C PHE A 443 14.22 -13.71 -17.11
N ILE A 444 15.09 -13.83 -16.11
CA ILE A 444 14.80 -14.44 -14.81
C ILE A 444 15.15 -13.42 -13.74
N ASN A 445 14.25 -13.18 -12.80
CA ASN A 445 14.55 -12.36 -11.61
C ASN A 445 14.75 -13.31 -10.42
N VAL A 446 15.80 -13.12 -9.64
CA VAL A 446 16.11 -13.96 -8.48
C VAL A 446 16.26 -13.06 -7.28
N SER A 447 15.44 -13.28 -6.25
CA SER A 447 15.56 -12.63 -4.95
C SER A 447 16.22 -13.60 -3.97
N LEU A 448 17.36 -13.18 -3.41
CA LEU A 448 18.17 -13.90 -2.43
C LEU A 448 18.03 -13.22 -1.07
N SER A 449 17.26 -13.80 -0.15
CA SER A 449 17.16 -13.29 1.22
C SER A 449 18.10 -14.03 2.16
N THR A 450 18.62 -13.36 3.18
CA THR A 450 19.34 -14.03 4.27
C THR A 450 18.33 -14.73 5.19
N PHE A 451 18.59 -15.97 5.56
CA PHE A 451 17.80 -16.68 6.55
C PHE A 451 17.92 -16.00 7.92
N VAL A 452 16.77 -15.74 8.55
CA VAL A 452 16.67 -15.24 9.93
C VAL A 452 15.95 -16.31 10.74
N PRO A 453 16.58 -16.93 11.76
CA PRO A 453 15.89 -17.85 12.65
C PRO A 453 14.74 -17.14 13.36
N LYS A 454 13.52 -17.68 13.24
CA LYS A 454 12.31 -17.09 13.82
C LYS A 454 11.84 -17.89 15.04
N PRO A 455 11.28 -17.23 16.07
CA PRO A 455 10.66 -17.86 17.23
C PRO A 455 9.54 -18.82 16.80
N HIS A 456 9.24 -19.83 17.62
CA HIS A 456 8.19 -20.83 17.36
C HIS A 456 8.34 -21.60 16.05
N THR A 457 9.56 -21.69 15.51
CA THR A 457 9.87 -22.53 14.36
C THR A 457 10.84 -23.64 14.75
N PRO A 458 10.82 -24.80 14.05
CA PRO A 458 11.85 -25.81 14.22
C PRO A 458 13.28 -25.28 14.06
N PHE A 459 13.48 -24.16 13.37
CA PHE A 459 14.82 -23.57 13.21
C PHE A 459 15.18 -22.48 14.23
N GLN A 460 14.36 -22.22 15.24
CA GLN A 460 14.62 -21.19 16.24
C GLN A 460 15.92 -21.40 17.04
N TRP A 461 16.40 -22.65 17.14
CA TRP A 461 17.64 -23.00 17.84
C TRP A 461 18.91 -22.77 17.00
N PHE A 462 18.81 -22.67 15.67
CA PHE A 462 19.98 -22.47 14.83
C PHE A 462 20.54 -21.04 14.96
N PRO A 463 21.86 -20.87 14.78
CA PRO A 463 22.45 -19.56 14.57
C PRO A 463 22.10 -19.03 13.17
N GLN A 464 22.08 -17.70 13.03
CA GLN A 464 22.20 -17.09 11.72
C GLN A 464 23.65 -17.24 11.22
N ASN A 465 23.87 -17.43 9.92
CA ASN A 465 25.20 -17.29 9.35
C ASN A 465 25.73 -15.87 9.56
N THR A 466 27.03 -15.75 9.76
CA THR A 466 27.73 -14.47 9.90
C THR A 466 27.61 -13.64 8.63
N LYS A 467 27.77 -12.31 8.76
CA LYS A 467 27.76 -11.40 7.60
C LYS A 467 28.82 -11.80 6.57
N GLU A 468 29.97 -12.26 7.02
CA GLU A 468 31.12 -12.69 6.23
C GLU A 468 30.78 -13.96 5.43
N GLU A 469 30.14 -14.95 6.06
CA GLU A 469 29.66 -16.16 5.39
C GLU A 469 28.61 -15.84 4.33
N ILE A 470 27.61 -15.01 4.65
CA ILE A 470 26.59 -14.59 3.70
C ILE A 470 27.21 -13.87 2.51
N LYS A 471 28.19 -12.97 2.75
CA LYS A 471 28.92 -12.29 1.69
C LYS A 471 29.69 -13.28 0.81
N ALA A 472 30.37 -14.26 1.39
CA ALA A 472 31.10 -15.28 0.64
C ALA A 472 30.17 -16.10 -0.27
N LYS A 473 28.98 -16.46 0.24
CA LYS A 473 27.93 -17.17 -0.51
C LYS A 473 27.36 -16.31 -1.65
N LEU A 474 27.08 -15.04 -1.40
CA LEU A 474 26.64 -14.09 -2.44
C LEU A 474 27.68 -13.92 -3.55
N ASP A 475 28.95 -13.76 -3.19
CA ASP A 475 30.05 -13.59 -4.14
C ASP A 475 30.30 -14.88 -4.95
N PHE A 476 30.01 -16.05 -4.37
CA PHE A 476 29.98 -17.32 -5.10
C PHE A 476 28.87 -17.32 -6.17
N ILE A 477 27.61 -17.04 -5.79
CA ILE A 477 26.47 -17.07 -6.73
C ILE A 477 26.66 -16.06 -7.87
N LYS A 478 27.12 -14.84 -7.56
CA LYS A 478 27.40 -13.81 -8.58
C LYS A 478 28.43 -14.27 -9.62
N ARG A 479 29.41 -15.07 -9.21
CA ARG A 479 30.41 -15.65 -10.13
C ARG A 479 29.84 -16.83 -10.91
N ALA A 480 29.05 -17.67 -10.26
CA ALA A 480 28.46 -18.87 -10.86
C ALA A 480 27.31 -18.56 -11.86
N VAL A 481 26.68 -17.39 -11.75
CA VAL A 481 25.57 -16.95 -12.62
C VAL A 481 25.96 -15.71 -13.45
N PRO A 482 26.75 -15.86 -14.53
CA PRO A 482 27.24 -14.73 -15.32
C PRO A 482 26.24 -14.20 -16.35
N ASP A 483 25.12 -14.89 -16.60
CA ASP A 483 24.15 -14.49 -17.63
C ASP A 483 23.37 -13.24 -17.19
N ARG A 484 23.54 -12.14 -17.93
CA ARG A 484 22.91 -10.84 -17.64
C ARG A 484 21.38 -10.84 -17.73
N ARG A 485 20.77 -11.87 -18.33
CA ARG A 485 19.32 -12.06 -18.34
C ARG A 485 18.80 -12.56 -16.99
N ILE A 486 19.68 -13.08 -16.12
CA ILE A 486 19.37 -13.47 -14.74
C ILE A 486 19.73 -12.29 -13.84
N LYS A 487 18.70 -11.59 -13.35
CA LYS A 487 18.86 -10.43 -12.46
C LYS A 487 18.82 -10.90 -11.02
N LEU A 488 19.97 -10.83 -10.35
CA LEU A 488 20.09 -11.14 -8.94
C LEU A 488 19.79 -9.91 -8.09
N HIS A 489 18.95 -10.10 -7.09
CA HIS A 489 18.55 -9.14 -6.08
C HIS A 489 18.82 -9.76 -4.71
N TRP A 490 19.39 -9.03 -3.75
CA TRP A 490 19.76 -9.60 -2.45
C TRP A 490 19.53 -8.65 -1.28
N SER A 491 19.28 -9.21 -0.10
CA SER A 491 19.16 -8.46 1.15
C SER A 491 20.51 -7.94 1.63
N ASN A 492 20.51 -6.80 2.32
CA ASN A 492 21.69 -6.31 3.02
C ASN A 492 21.99 -7.23 4.23
N PRO A 493 23.22 -7.76 4.38
CA PRO A 493 23.59 -8.62 5.51
C PRO A 493 23.47 -7.95 6.89
N GLU A 494 23.79 -6.66 7.02
CA GLU A 494 23.71 -5.91 8.28
C GLU A 494 22.26 -5.71 8.74
N HIS A 495 21.37 -5.44 7.77
CA HIS A 495 19.94 -5.33 8.03
C HIS A 495 19.35 -6.67 8.51
N SER A 496 19.73 -7.76 7.84
CA SER A 496 19.30 -9.11 8.20
C SER A 496 19.88 -9.58 9.54
N PHE A 497 21.07 -9.08 9.88
CA PHE A 497 21.70 -9.30 11.18
C PHE A 497 20.90 -8.63 12.29
N LEU A 498 20.60 -7.33 12.17
CA LEU A 498 19.79 -6.64 13.19
C LEU A 498 18.41 -7.30 13.35
N GLU A 499 17.79 -7.72 12.25
CA GLU A 499 16.52 -8.46 12.29
C GLU A 499 16.65 -9.75 13.12
N ALA A 500 17.74 -10.51 12.97
CA ALA A 500 18.01 -11.71 13.77
C ALA A 500 18.27 -11.39 15.24
N VAL A 501 18.99 -10.31 15.54
CA VAL A 501 19.25 -9.86 16.92
C VAL A 501 17.94 -9.56 17.65
N ILE A 502 17.04 -8.82 17.02
CA ILE A 502 15.72 -8.49 17.60
C ILE A 502 14.83 -9.73 17.62
N SER A 503 14.82 -10.53 16.55
CA SER A 503 14.00 -11.75 16.46
C SER A 503 14.37 -12.84 17.47
N LYS A 504 15.60 -12.83 18.01
CA LYS A 504 16.05 -13.76 19.06
C LYS A 504 16.26 -13.05 20.42
N GLY A 505 15.86 -11.78 20.50
CA GLY A 505 16.13 -10.90 21.63
C GLY A 505 15.25 -11.12 22.85
N ASP A 506 15.69 -10.57 23.98
CA ASP A 506 14.94 -10.53 25.23
C ASP A 506 14.64 -9.08 25.66
N ARG A 507 14.00 -8.93 26.83
CA ARG A 507 13.52 -7.66 27.37
C ARG A 507 14.60 -6.59 27.56
N ARG A 508 15.88 -6.96 27.68
CA ARG A 508 16.99 -6.00 27.82
C ARG A 508 17.19 -5.15 26.57
N GLN A 509 16.78 -5.66 25.40
CA GLN A 509 16.90 -4.91 24.15
C GLN A 509 15.98 -3.68 24.08
N ALA A 510 14.97 -3.56 24.95
CA ALA A 510 14.14 -2.36 24.99
C ALA A 510 14.96 -1.09 25.28
N ASP A 511 15.97 -1.18 26.14
CA ASP A 511 16.86 -0.06 26.46
C ASP A 511 17.75 0.29 25.26
N VAL A 512 18.21 -0.70 24.49
CA VAL A 512 18.95 -0.51 23.24
C VAL A 512 18.09 0.19 22.19
N ILE A 513 16.84 -0.24 22.01
CA ILE A 513 15.91 0.35 21.04
C ILE A 513 15.66 1.83 21.38
N GLU A 514 15.45 2.17 22.67
CA GLU A 514 15.29 3.57 23.08
C GLU A 514 16.54 4.40 22.78
N THR A 515 17.74 3.91 23.13
CA THR A 515 18.99 4.61 22.84
C THR A 515 19.22 4.77 21.35
N ALA A 516 18.94 3.75 20.53
CA ALA A 516 19.07 3.84 19.08
C ALA A 516 18.15 4.95 18.51
N VAL A 517 16.92 5.04 18.99
CA VAL A 517 15.98 6.10 18.59
C VAL A 517 16.43 7.48 19.07
N ASP A 518 17.00 7.59 20.28
CA ASP A 518 17.59 8.84 20.78
C ASP A 518 18.80 9.29 19.94
N MET A 519 19.53 8.34 19.34
CA MET A 519 20.58 8.59 18.35
C MET A 519 20.03 8.89 16.93
N GLY A 520 18.70 8.87 16.76
CA GLY A 520 18.00 9.20 15.53
C GLY A 520 17.74 8.03 14.58
N CYS A 521 17.84 6.77 15.04
CA CYS A 521 17.39 5.61 14.25
C CYS A 521 15.87 5.64 14.09
N LYS A 522 15.40 5.39 12.86
CA LYS A 522 14.00 5.33 12.47
C LYS A 522 13.89 4.67 11.11
N PHE A 523 12.72 4.16 10.76
CA PHE A 523 12.46 3.49 9.48
C PHE A 523 13.56 2.47 9.15
N ASP A 524 14.01 1.67 10.12
CA ASP A 524 15.17 0.78 9.93
C ASP A 524 14.94 -0.31 8.87
N GLY A 525 13.67 -0.57 8.52
CA GLY A 525 13.30 -1.39 7.35
C GLY A 525 13.63 -0.76 5.99
N TRP A 526 14.04 0.51 5.96
CA TRP A 526 14.30 1.30 4.76
C TRP A 526 15.79 1.65 4.70
N MET A 527 16.49 1.13 3.69
CA MET A 527 17.94 1.27 3.54
C MET A 527 18.47 2.71 3.57
N GLU A 528 17.65 3.70 3.22
CA GLU A 528 18.04 5.12 3.26
C GLU A 528 18.07 5.73 4.67
N PHE A 529 17.44 5.07 5.65
CA PHE A 529 17.45 5.48 7.06
C PHE A 529 18.23 4.52 7.96
N PHE A 530 18.42 3.27 7.53
CA PHE A 530 19.13 2.26 8.30
C PHE A 530 20.59 2.66 8.58
N ASP A 531 20.95 2.77 9.85
CA ASP A 531 22.30 3.12 10.31
C ASP A 531 22.84 2.06 11.27
N TYR A 532 23.63 1.14 10.70
CA TYR A 532 24.24 0.04 11.44
C TYR A 532 25.16 0.54 12.59
N GLY A 533 25.89 1.62 12.37
CA GLY A 533 26.85 2.14 13.35
C GLY A 533 26.17 2.64 14.63
N LYS A 534 25.03 3.34 14.49
CA LYS A 534 24.23 3.80 15.63
C LYS A 534 23.66 2.64 16.43
N TRP A 535 23.16 1.59 15.76
CA TRP A 535 22.69 0.40 16.45
C TRP A 535 23.80 -0.27 17.26
N MET A 536 24.98 -0.47 16.68
CA MET A 536 26.10 -1.08 17.41
C MET A 536 26.54 -0.25 18.61
N ALA A 537 26.58 1.08 18.49
CA ALA A 537 26.87 1.97 19.61
C ALA A 537 25.78 1.93 20.70
N ALA A 538 24.50 1.77 20.33
CA ALA A 538 23.41 1.58 21.29
C ALA A 538 23.54 0.25 22.05
N PHE A 539 23.92 -0.84 21.37
CA PHE A 539 24.22 -2.12 22.01
C PHE A 539 25.42 -2.01 22.99
N GLU A 540 26.50 -1.36 22.56
CA GLU A 540 27.69 -1.12 23.39
C GLU A 540 27.36 -0.31 24.66
N THR A 541 26.51 0.73 24.52
CA THR A 541 26.06 1.57 25.64
C THR A 541 25.40 0.77 26.76
N HIS A 542 24.68 -0.30 26.41
CA HIS A 542 23.98 -1.18 27.36
C HIS A 542 24.75 -2.46 27.68
N GLY A 543 25.99 -2.60 27.19
CA GLY A 543 26.82 -3.77 27.43
C GLY A 543 26.22 -5.07 26.89
N LEU A 544 25.41 -4.99 25.83
CA LEU A 544 24.81 -6.15 25.18
C LEU A 544 25.58 -6.48 23.90
N ASP A 545 25.98 -7.73 23.76
CA ASP A 545 26.61 -8.21 22.52
C ASP A 545 25.54 -8.64 21.51
N PRO A 546 25.36 -7.93 20.37
CA PRO A 546 24.39 -8.33 19.36
C PRO A 546 24.75 -9.66 18.68
N GLU A 547 26.04 -9.99 18.55
CA GLU A 547 26.46 -11.26 17.92
C GLU A 547 26.05 -12.48 18.74
N TRP A 548 26.08 -12.35 20.07
CA TRP A 548 25.58 -13.38 21.00
C TRP A 548 24.11 -13.75 20.75
N TYR A 549 23.25 -12.80 20.34
CA TYR A 549 21.86 -13.10 20.00
C TYR A 549 21.74 -13.78 18.62
N ALA A 550 22.40 -13.21 17.60
CA ALA A 550 22.21 -13.65 16.21
C ALA A 550 22.94 -14.97 15.90
N TYR A 551 24.20 -15.09 16.31
CA TYR A 551 25.14 -16.13 15.85
C TYR A 551 25.27 -17.32 16.80
N ARG A 552 24.53 -17.32 17.89
CA ARG A 552 24.54 -18.41 18.85
C ARG A 552 23.51 -19.49 18.52
N GLU A 553 23.96 -20.74 18.61
CA GLU A 553 23.08 -21.91 18.69
C GLU A 553 22.51 -22.02 20.12
N ILE A 554 21.19 -22.09 20.24
CA ILE A 554 20.53 -22.16 21.55
C ILE A 554 20.43 -23.63 21.97
N PRO A 555 20.88 -24.02 23.18
CA PRO A 555 20.72 -25.39 23.67
C PRO A 555 19.26 -25.86 23.68
N GLU A 556 19.02 -27.15 23.41
CA GLU A 556 17.65 -27.70 23.28
C GLU A 556 16.82 -27.58 24.57
N ASP A 557 17.49 -27.68 25.72
CA ASP A 557 16.93 -27.62 27.07
C ASP A 557 16.91 -26.19 27.65
N ALA A 558 17.51 -25.23 26.94
CA ALA A 558 17.49 -23.85 27.37
C ALA A 558 16.05 -23.29 27.29
N PRO A 559 15.64 -22.49 28.30
CA PRO A 559 14.43 -21.70 28.24
C PRO A 559 14.57 -20.62 27.15
N LEU A 560 13.50 -20.42 26.38
CA LEU A 560 13.47 -19.43 25.30
C LEU A 560 12.80 -18.12 25.78
N PRO A 561 13.21 -16.94 25.28
CA PRO A 561 12.58 -15.66 25.60
C PRO A 561 11.07 -15.61 25.37
N TRP A 562 10.54 -16.47 24.50
CA TRP A 562 9.13 -16.54 24.13
C TRP A 562 8.39 -17.78 24.66
N ASP A 563 9.00 -18.58 25.56
CA ASP A 563 8.36 -19.83 26.07
C ASP A 563 7.03 -19.59 26.83
N HIS A 564 6.77 -18.35 27.26
CA HIS A 564 5.52 -17.96 27.93
C HIS A 564 4.40 -17.51 26.96
N LEU A 565 4.68 -17.48 25.65
CA LEU A 565 3.74 -17.15 24.59
C LEU A 565 3.48 -18.42 23.78
N ASP A 566 2.23 -18.82 23.59
CA ASP A 566 1.92 -20.12 23.00
C ASP A 566 1.13 -19.95 21.69
N CYS A 567 1.77 -20.27 20.57
CA CYS A 567 1.15 -20.26 19.24
C CYS A 567 0.31 -21.52 18.93
N GLY A 568 0.20 -22.44 19.90
CA GLY A 568 -0.50 -23.70 19.78
C GLY A 568 0.39 -24.88 19.39
N VAL A 569 1.47 -24.65 18.65
CA VAL A 569 2.43 -25.71 18.28
C VAL A 569 3.37 -26.02 19.46
N THR A 570 3.49 -27.29 19.84
CA THR A 570 4.30 -27.69 21.00
C THR A 570 5.81 -27.60 20.75
N LYS A 571 6.57 -27.26 21.80
CA LYS A 571 8.05 -27.19 21.76
C LYS A 571 8.64 -28.56 21.42
N GLU A 572 8.05 -29.64 21.94
CA GLU A 572 8.45 -31.02 21.68
C GLU A 572 8.31 -31.37 20.19
N TYR A 573 7.23 -30.95 19.54
CA TYR A 573 7.05 -31.15 18.11
C TYR A 573 8.12 -30.39 17.31
N GLN A 574 8.36 -29.12 17.65
CA GLN A 574 9.34 -28.28 16.96
C GLN A 574 10.76 -28.87 17.09
N LEU A 575 11.13 -29.34 18.28
CA LEU A 575 12.42 -29.97 18.54
C LEU A 575 12.55 -31.32 17.82
N ALA A 576 11.50 -32.14 17.81
CA ALA A 576 11.49 -33.39 17.06
C ALA A 576 11.67 -33.13 15.55
N ASP A 577 11.06 -32.07 15.01
CA ASP A 577 11.17 -31.70 13.60
C ASP A 577 12.54 -31.10 13.26
N TRP A 578 13.16 -30.36 14.18
CA TRP A 578 14.57 -29.96 14.10
C TRP A 578 15.50 -31.19 13.99
N LYS A 579 15.30 -32.22 14.82
CA LYS A 579 16.08 -33.48 14.72
C LYS A 579 15.84 -34.24 13.41
N ARG A 580 14.67 -34.07 12.78
CA ARG A 580 14.38 -34.64 11.46
C ARG A 580 15.11 -33.88 10.36
N SER A 581 15.23 -32.55 10.45
CA SER A 581 15.93 -31.75 9.43
C SER A 581 17.40 -32.12 9.32
N LEU A 582 18.08 -32.37 10.45
CA LEU A 582 19.47 -32.81 10.48
C LEU A 582 19.71 -34.16 9.78
N ARG A 583 18.65 -34.96 9.61
CA ARG A 583 18.67 -36.26 8.93
C ARG A 583 18.02 -36.21 7.55
N GLU A 584 17.66 -35.02 7.08
CA GLU A 584 16.99 -34.78 5.79
C GLU A 584 15.64 -35.50 5.67
N VAL A 585 15.03 -35.87 6.80
CA VAL A 585 13.73 -36.56 6.83
C VAL A 585 12.63 -35.51 6.71
N THR A 586 11.75 -35.66 5.72
CA THR A 586 10.59 -34.78 5.51
C THR A 586 9.37 -35.26 6.30
N ILE A 587 8.42 -34.34 6.51
CA ILE A 587 7.10 -34.63 7.07
C ILE A 587 6.07 -34.32 5.98
N GLY A 588 5.17 -35.28 5.77
CA GLY A 588 4.04 -35.15 4.85
C GLY A 588 3.04 -34.06 5.24
N ASP A 589 2.16 -33.72 4.30
CA ASP A 589 1.07 -32.77 4.55
C ASP A 589 -0.10 -33.50 5.23
N CYS A 590 -0.38 -33.16 6.50
CA CYS A 590 -1.42 -33.80 7.30
C CYS A 590 -2.85 -33.60 6.77
N ARG A 591 -3.04 -32.83 5.68
CA ARG A 591 -4.30 -32.78 4.92
C ARG A 591 -4.55 -34.07 4.13
N TYR A 592 -3.49 -34.68 3.61
CA TYR A 592 -3.56 -35.87 2.75
C TYR A 592 -2.89 -37.10 3.37
N GLU A 593 -2.00 -36.88 4.33
CA GLU A 593 -1.21 -37.90 5.00
C GLU A 593 -1.55 -37.94 6.51
N ALA A 594 -0.87 -38.82 7.25
CA ALA A 594 -1.09 -38.98 8.67
C ALA A 594 -0.78 -37.69 9.47
N CYS A 595 -1.56 -37.44 10.53
CA CYS A 595 -1.35 -36.29 11.40
C CYS A 595 0.03 -36.35 12.10
N GLY A 596 0.80 -35.26 11.99
CA GLY A 596 2.12 -35.12 12.62
C GLY A 596 2.10 -34.78 14.11
N GLN A 597 0.91 -34.70 14.73
CA GLN A 597 0.71 -34.47 16.17
C GLN A 597 1.43 -33.22 16.72
N CYS A 598 1.26 -32.08 16.05
CA CYS A 598 1.90 -30.82 16.46
C CYS A 598 1.28 -30.13 17.70
N GLY A 599 0.27 -30.74 18.34
CA GLY A 599 -0.44 -30.23 19.52
C GLY A 599 -1.63 -29.30 19.24
N ILE A 600 -1.80 -28.83 18.00
CA ILE A 600 -2.89 -27.91 17.62
C ILE A 600 -4.29 -28.48 17.92
N LEU A 601 -4.52 -29.77 17.66
CA LEU A 601 -5.81 -30.42 17.87
C LEU A 601 -6.14 -30.67 19.36
N ASP A 602 -5.14 -30.61 20.23
CA ASP A 602 -5.34 -30.76 21.68
C ASP A 602 -5.77 -29.43 22.32
N LYS A 603 -5.28 -28.32 21.77
CA LYS A 603 -5.50 -26.95 22.27
C LYS A 603 -6.73 -26.28 21.69
N TYR A 604 -6.95 -26.40 20.38
CA TYR A 604 -8.09 -25.78 19.70
C TYR A 604 -9.13 -26.82 19.32
N LYS A 605 -10.36 -26.61 19.78
CA LYS A 605 -11.55 -27.42 19.45
C LYS A 605 -12.49 -26.58 18.59
N GLY A 606 -13.41 -27.22 17.85
CA GLY A 606 -14.46 -26.50 17.12
C GLY A 606 -14.08 -25.91 15.75
N ILE A 607 -12.81 -26.04 15.32
CA ILE A 607 -12.35 -25.52 14.01
C ILE A 607 -13.21 -26.06 12.87
N LYS A 608 -13.81 -25.14 12.10
CA LYS A 608 -14.62 -25.47 10.93
C LYS A 608 -13.79 -25.43 9.67
N TYR A 609 -13.99 -26.45 8.84
CA TYR A 609 -13.35 -26.56 7.55
C TYR A 609 -14.40 -26.62 6.46
N HIS A 610 -14.35 -25.67 5.53
CA HIS A 610 -15.25 -25.60 4.38
C HIS A 610 -14.66 -26.36 3.20
N TYR A 611 -14.42 -27.66 3.40
CA TYR A 611 -13.99 -28.60 2.35
C TYR A 611 -15.19 -29.08 1.54
N GLU A 612 -15.85 -28.19 0.81
CA GLU A 612 -16.82 -28.68 -0.17
C GLU A 612 -16.10 -29.29 -1.39
N LYS A 613 -16.73 -30.32 -1.97
CA LYS A 613 -16.36 -30.83 -3.30
C LYS A 613 -16.31 -29.65 -4.29
N PRO A 614 -15.50 -29.73 -5.36
CA PRO A 614 -15.42 -28.66 -6.36
C PRO A 614 -16.82 -28.21 -6.73
N LEU A 615 -17.07 -26.89 -6.66
CA LEU A 615 -18.34 -26.31 -7.11
C LEU A 615 -18.71 -26.97 -8.45
N PRO A 616 -19.84 -27.70 -8.55
CA PRO A 616 -20.21 -28.34 -9.79
C PRO A 616 -20.32 -27.26 -10.87
N LEU A 617 -19.88 -27.62 -12.09
CA LEU A 617 -20.07 -26.83 -13.32
C LEU A 617 -21.57 -26.81 -13.69
N GLU A 618 -22.44 -26.39 -12.79
CA GLU A 618 -23.86 -26.23 -13.10
C GLU A 618 -24.11 -24.89 -13.80
N ASN A 619 -24.83 -25.00 -14.92
CA ASN A 619 -25.32 -23.90 -15.76
C ASN A 619 -26.51 -23.17 -15.10
N SER A 620 -26.41 -22.79 -13.83
CA SER A 620 -27.45 -21.93 -13.25
C SER A 620 -27.25 -20.52 -13.80
N PRO A 621 -28.24 -19.91 -14.49
CA PRO A 621 -28.09 -18.59 -15.06
C PRO A 621 -27.94 -17.55 -13.94
N LEU A 622 -26.72 -17.05 -13.78
CA LEU A 622 -26.38 -16.07 -12.76
C LEU A 622 -26.83 -14.67 -13.19
N THR A 623 -27.54 -13.99 -12.29
CA THR A 623 -28.19 -12.70 -12.53
C THR A 623 -27.14 -11.61 -12.80
N VAL A 624 -27.26 -10.94 -13.95
CA VAL A 624 -26.35 -9.87 -14.37
C VAL A 624 -26.48 -8.67 -13.44
N ILE A 625 -25.35 -8.24 -12.86
CA ILE A 625 -25.29 -7.04 -12.02
C ILE A 625 -25.39 -5.81 -12.93
N ASN A 626 -26.39 -4.97 -12.62
CA ASN A 626 -26.68 -3.64 -13.19
C ASN A 626 -27.34 -3.63 -14.57
N ALA A 627 -28.64 -3.95 -14.61
CA ALA A 627 -29.54 -3.33 -15.58
C ALA A 627 -29.91 -1.91 -15.06
N PRO A 628 -29.63 -0.83 -15.82
CA PRO A 628 -30.08 0.50 -15.43
C PRO A 628 -31.61 0.57 -15.38
N VAL A 629 -32.14 1.20 -14.32
CA VAL A 629 -33.58 1.45 -14.12
C VAL A 629 -34.09 2.36 -15.24
N GLN A 630 -35.16 1.93 -15.92
CA GLN A 630 -35.78 2.67 -17.02
C GLN A 630 -36.49 3.94 -16.53
N ALA A 631 -35.96 5.10 -16.88
CA ALA A 631 -36.71 6.36 -17.01
C ALA A 631 -36.63 6.87 -18.46
N ALA A 632 -37.34 7.92 -18.86
CA ALA A 632 -37.24 8.49 -20.21
C ALA A 632 -36.05 9.47 -20.33
N ASP A 633 -35.34 9.45 -21.46
CA ASP A 633 -34.15 10.30 -21.72
C ASP A 633 -34.48 11.51 -22.61
N LEU A 634 -33.54 12.47 -22.62
CA LEU A 634 -33.52 13.65 -23.48
C LEU A 634 -32.93 13.35 -24.87
N SER A 635 -33.33 14.13 -25.86
CA SER A 635 -32.94 13.96 -27.27
C SER A 635 -31.44 14.21 -27.50
N PRO A 636 -30.81 13.60 -28.53
CA PRO A 636 -29.42 13.87 -28.91
C PRO A 636 -29.19 15.38 -29.15
N GLY A 637 -28.29 15.99 -28.37
CA GLY A 637 -27.95 17.41 -28.45
C GLY A 637 -28.40 18.28 -27.26
N GLN A 638 -29.03 17.69 -26.23
CA GLN A 638 -29.35 18.42 -24.99
C GLN A 638 -28.25 18.29 -23.93
N ASP A 639 -27.70 19.42 -23.53
CA ASP A 639 -26.69 19.55 -22.48
C ASP A 639 -27.31 19.51 -21.08
N ILE A 640 -26.49 19.15 -20.09
CA ILE A 640 -26.79 19.40 -18.66
C ILE A 640 -25.94 20.60 -18.26
N ALA A 641 -26.53 21.80 -18.36
CA ALA A 641 -25.98 23.02 -17.77
C ALA A 641 -26.70 23.30 -16.43
N PRO A 642 -26.01 23.77 -15.38
CA PRO A 642 -26.69 24.44 -14.28
C PRO A 642 -27.31 25.75 -14.80
N ALA A 643 -28.50 26.11 -14.30
CA ALA A 643 -29.11 27.40 -14.53
C ALA A 643 -28.33 28.47 -13.77
N GLU A 644 -27.52 29.28 -14.48
CA GLU A 644 -27.30 30.72 -14.25
C GLU A 644 -26.15 31.22 -15.16
N PRO A 645 -26.39 32.22 -16.05
CA PRO A 645 -25.34 32.89 -16.83
C PRO A 645 -24.80 34.14 -16.11
N VAL A 646 -23.50 34.40 -16.24
CA VAL A 646 -22.83 35.68 -15.86
C VAL A 646 -22.33 36.32 -17.16
N GLU A 647 -22.76 37.54 -17.48
CA GLU A 647 -22.43 38.25 -18.74
C GLU A 647 -21.00 38.82 -18.76
N LEU A 648 -20.32 38.81 -19.93
CA LEU A 648 -19.49 39.93 -20.44
C LEU A 648 -18.93 39.74 -21.87
N ALA A 649 -18.58 40.87 -22.50
CA ALA A 649 -18.54 41.16 -23.94
C ALA A 649 -17.18 40.92 -24.68
N ILE A 650 -17.27 40.81 -26.02
CA ILE A 650 -16.27 40.33 -27.00
C ILE A 650 -15.53 41.47 -27.73
N ALA A 651 -14.26 41.27 -28.14
CA ALA A 651 -13.73 41.78 -29.43
C ALA A 651 -12.60 40.88 -30.03
N LYS A 652 -12.65 40.66 -31.35
CA LYS A 652 -11.81 39.75 -32.20
C LYS A 652 -10.67 40.49 -32.92
N ALA A 653 -9.58 39.77 -33.30
CA ALA A 653 -9.02 39.70 -34.67
C ALA A 653 -7.70 38.86 -34.76
N ARG A 654 -7.51 38.14 -35.89
CA ARG A 654 -6.28 37.48 -36.40
C ARG A 654 -5.97 38.05 -37.80
N PRO A 655 -4.75 37.90 -38.38
CA PRO A 655 -4.43 36.77 -39.30
C PRO A 655 -2.96 36.27 -39.21
N GLU A 656 -2.68 34.95 -39.18
CA GLU A 656 -2.21 34.05 -40.27
C GLU A 656 -0.86 34.37 -40.96
N THR A 657 0.09 33.43 -40.94
CA THR A 657 0.78 32.85 -42.13
C THR A 657 1.70 31.65 -41.76
N GLN A 658 1.95 30.78 -42.74
CA GLN A 658 2.46 29.39 -42.67
C GLN A 658 3.98 29.24 -42.94
N ARG A 659 4.68 28.23 -42.34
CA ARG A 659 5.24 26.97 -42.94
C ARG A 659 6.81 26.97 -42.94
N PRO A 660 7.54 25.85 -43.21
CA PRO A 660 7.73 24.61 -42.42
C PRO A 660 9.25 24.23 -42.24
N ARG A 661 9.65 23.24 -41.40
CA ARG A 661 10.77 22.28 -41.69
C ARG A 661 11.12 21.23 -40.59
N GLN A 662 11.07 19.96 -41.03
CA GLN A 662 11.88 18.74 -40.81
C GLN A 662 12.77 18.46 -39.56
N LYS A 663 12.43 17.33 -38.91
CA LYS A 663 13.20 16.13 -38.44
C LYS A 663 14.69 16.24 -37.96
N LYS A 664 14.97 15.83 -36.70
CA LYS A 664 15.66 14.56 -36.32
C LYS A 664 15.92 14.38 -34.79
N ARG A 665 15.49 13.21 -34.27
CA ARG A 665 16.00 12.31 -33.19
C ARG A 665 16.90 12.81 -32.03
N LYS A 666 16.53 12.45 -30.80
CA LYS A 666 17.18 11.42 -29.91
C LYS A 666 16.53 11.42 -28.51
N SER A 667 16.08 10.26 -28.02
CA SER A 667 15.51 10.07 -26.67
C SER A 667 16.57 9.50 -25.72
N ALA A 668 16.88 10.21 -24.64
CA ALA A 668 17.75 9.75 -23.55
C ALA A 668 16.92 9.19 -22.38
N ALA A 669 17.46 8.16 -21.75
CA ALA A 669 16.86 7.34 -20.70
C ALA A 669 16.43 8.12 -19.45
N ARG A 670 15.38 7.63 -18.78
CA ARG A 670 14.90 8.11 -17.47
C ARG A 670 15.53 7.25 -16.38
N GLU A 671 16.33 7.86 -15.51
CA GLU A 671 16.77 7.26 -14.24
C GLU A 671 15.72 7.51 -13.16
N SER A 672 15.36 6.43 -12.47
CA SER A 672 14.45 6.31 -11.32
C SER A 672 15.24 6.48 -10.01
N GLY A 673 14.67 7.25 -9.07
CA GLY A 673 15.20 7.36 -7.71
C GLY A 673 15.07 6.04 -6.92
N PRO A 674 15.74 5.94 -5.77
CA PRO A 674 15.83 4.71 -4.99
C PRO A 674 14.47 4.26 -4.48
N VAL A 675 14.20 2.97 -4.64
CA VAL A 675 13.04 2.26 -4.10
C VAL A 675 13.54 1.46 -2.88
N PRO A 676 12.77 1.41 -1.79
CA PRO A 676 13.17 0.73 -0.55
C PRO A 676 13.28 -0.77 -0.76
N VAL A 677 14.30 -1.37 -0.14
CA VAL A 677 14.60 -2.79 -0.21
C VAL A 677 13.53 -3.55 0.58
N GLY A 678 12.62 -4.22 -0.12
CA GLY A 678 11.49 -4.95 0.46
C GLY A 678 10.40 -5.30 -0.55
N PHE A 679 10.34 -4.62 -1.70
CA PHE A 679 9.38 -4.90 -2.77
C PHE A 679 9.98 -4.64 -4.17
N GLU A 680 10.96 -5.44 -4.57
CA GLU A 680 11.43 -5.45 -5.96
C GLU A 680 10.53 -6.37 -6.80
N GLY A 681 9.83 -5.85 -7.80
CA GLY A 681 9.20 -6.72 -8.80
C GLY A 681 7.97 -6.21 -9.55
N ALA A 682 7.59 -4.94 -9.43
CA ALA A 682 6.38 -4.46 -10.11
C ALA A 682 6.56 -3.10 -10.81
N HIS A 683 7.62 -2.89 -11.59
CA HIS A 683 7.62 -1.81 -12.58
C HIS A 683 8.36 -2.16 -13.88
N GLU A 684 7.65 -1.85 -14.97
CA GLU A 684 8.05 -1.64 -16.36
C GLU A 684 8.56 -2.85 -17.18
N ASP A 685 8.07 -2.91 -18.41
CA ASP A 685 8.33 -3.85 -19.51
C ASP A 685 7.65 -5.22 -19.45
N ASN A 686 6.47 -5.30 -20.07
CA ASN A 686 5.83 -6.58 -20.34
C ASN A 686 4.98 -6.47 -21.65
N PRO A 687 5.14 -7.38 -22.66
CA PRO A 687 4.41 -7.40 -23.96
C PRO A 687 3.67 -8.76 -24.28
N GLY A 688 2.50 -8.82 -24.96
CA GLY A 688 1.66 -10.08 -25.13
C GLY A 688 0.12 -10.10 -24.81
N LEU A 689 -0.68 -9.93 -25.85
CA LEU A 689 -2.14 -9.68 -25.94
C LEU A 689 -3.10 -10.68 -25.25
N ALA A 690 -4.29 -10.19 -24.89
CA ALA A 690 -5.54 -10.96 -24.95
C ALA A 690 -6.35 -10.48 -26.16
N GLU A 691 -6.88 -11.39 -26.98
CA GLU A 691 -7.84 -11.05 -28.03
C GLU A 691 -9.20 -10.69 -27.41
N GLU A 692 -9.79 -9.61 -27.91
CA GLU A 692 -11.14 -9.16 -27.56
C GLU A 692 -12.20 -10.15 -28.06
N GLN A 693 -13.36 -10.17 -27.40
CA GLN A 693 -14.63 -9.74 -28.04
C GLN A 693 -15.79 -9.63 -27.01
N PRO A 694 -16.88 -8.86 -27.30
CA PRO A 694 -17.38 -8.45 -28.62
C PRO A 694 -17.52 -6.94 -28.88
N ASP A 695 -17.91 -6.64 -30.13
CA ASP A 695 -18.29 -5.39 -30.84
C ASP A 695 -19.20 -4.37 -30.09
N ALA A 696 -18.98 -4.15 -28.78
CA ALA A 696 -19.77 -3.18 -28.03
C ALA A 696 -19.55 -1.76 -28.60
N PRO A 697 -20.63 -1.03 -28.94
CA PRO A 697 -20.50 0.33 -29.44
C PRO A 697 -19.74 1.21 -28.45
N ILE A 698 -18.77 1.97 -28.98
CA ILE A 698 -17.98 2.91 -28.18
C ILE A 698 -18.65 4.28 -28.18
N ARG A 699 -18.83 4.87 -27.00
CA ARG A 699 -19.28 6.25 -26.82
C ARG A 699 -18.20 7.07 -26.14
N LYS A 700 -17.90 8.23 -26.70
CA LYS A 700 -16.90 9.15 -26.17
C LYS A 700 -17.58 10.36 -25.54
N PHE A 701 -17.14 10.71 -24.34
CA PHE A 701 -17.69 11.81 -23.55
C PHE A 701 -16.58 12.79 -23.19
N ARG A 702 -16.97 14.06 -23.01
CA ARG A 702 -16.11 15.11 -22.48
C ARG A 702 -16.82 15.83 -21.35
N PHE A 703 -16.16 15.93 -20.21
CA PHE A 703 -16.71 16.52 -18.98
C PHE A 703 -15.83 17.70 -18.53
N ILE A 704 -16.46 18.76 -18.04
CA ILE A 704 -15.79 19.70 -17.12
C ILE A 704 -15.98 19.19 -15.71
N TYR A 705 -14.91 19.22 -14.91
CA TYR A 705 -15.00 19.00 -13.49
C TYR A 705 -14.25 20.06 -12.67
N GLU A 706 -14.67 20.17 -11.42
CA GLU A 706 -14.02 20.97 -10.39
C GLU A 706 -13.05 20.09 -9.58
N LYS A 707 -11.88 20.65 -9.25
CA LYS A 707 -10.88 20.12 -8.31
C LYS A 707 -10.71 21.16 -7.18
N SER A 708 -11.18 20.85 -5.97
CA SER A 708 -11.19 21.81 -4.85
C SER A 708 -10.90 21.17 -3.49
N GLY A 709 -10.63 22.02 -2.50
CA GLY A 709 -10.29 21.59 -1.14
C GLY A 709 -8.99 20.77 -1.11
N ASP A 710 -8.91 19.80 -0.19
CA ASP A 710 -7.73 18.97 0.01
C ASP A 710 -7.35 18.14 -1.24
N LEU A 711 -8.33 17.81 -2.10
CA LEU A 711 -8.06 17.04 -3.32
C LEU A 711 -7.24 17.82 -4.37
N ARG A 712 -7.03 19.13 -4.19
CA ARG A 712 -6.08 19.91 -5.00
C ARG A 712 -4.64 19.37 -4.90
N PHE A 713 -4.32 18.68 -3.82
CA PHE A 713 -3.02 18.08 -3.56
C PHE A 713 -2.81 16.70 -4.20
N LEU A 714 -3.84 16.16 -4.89
CA LEU A 714 -3.65 14.98 -5.70
C LEU A 714 -2.82 15.29 -6.94
N SER A 715 -1.86 14.42 -7.21
CA SER A 715 -1.10 14.39 -8.46
C SER A 715 -1.97 13.95 -9.64
N HIS A 716 -1.47 14.13 -10.86
CA HIS A 716 -2.20 13.74 -12.06
C HIS A 716 -2.53 12.23 -12.10
N LEU A 717 -1.61 11.37 -11.67
CA LEU A 717 -1.81 9.92 -11.66
C LEU A 717 -2.88 9.50 -10.65
N GLU A 718 -2.94 10.15 -9.50
CA GLU A 718 -3.94 9.88 -8.46
C GLU A 718 -5.34 10.34 -8.90
N ILE A 719 -5.44 11.47 -9.59
CA ILE A 719 -6.69 11.92 -10.23
C ILE A 719 -7.15 10.89 -11.28
N LEU A 720 -6.25 10.42 -12.14
CA LEU A 720 -6.56 9.42 -13.16
C LEU A 720 -7.13 8.13 -12.52
N ARG A 721 -6.47 7.60 -11.48
CA ARG A 721 -6.95 6.42 -10.74
C ARG A 721 -8.30 6.66 -10.08
N THR A 722 -8.47 7.82 -9.45
CA THR A 722 -9.71 8.19 -8.78
C THR A 722 -10.89 8.22 -9.77
N PHE A 723 -10.69 8.77 -10.97
CA PHE A 723 -11.70 8.78 -12.02
C PHE A 723 -12.00 7.37 -12.55
N ILE A 724 -10.98 6.55 -12.81
CA ILE A 724 -11.18 5.16 -13.27
C ILE A 724 -12.06 4.40 -12.27
N ARG A 725 -11.70 4.45 -10.98
CA ARG A 725 -12.47 3.76 -9.93
C ARG A 725 -13.88 4.32 -9.80
N ALA A 726 -14.08 5.64 -9.90
CA ALA A 726 -15.40 6.24 -9.85
C ALA A 726 -16.28 5.83 -11.05
N ILE A 727 -15.71 5.71 -12.25
CA ILE A 727 -16.42 5.24 -13.45
C ILE A 727 -16.83 3.76 -13.29
N GLN A 728 -15.94 2.93 -12.75
CA GLN A 728 -16.23 1.52 -12.47
C GLN A 728 -17.33 1.35 -11.41
N ARG A 729 -17.25 2.08 -10.28
CA ARG A 729 -18.32 2.10 -9.25
C ARG A 729 -19.65 2.62 -9.79
N ALA A 730 -19.61 3.54 -10.74
CA ALA A 730 -20.80 4.06 -11.42
C ALA A 730 -21.44 3.03 -12.37
N GLY A 731 -20.83 1.86 -12.54
CA GLY A 731 -21.33 0.74 -13.35
C GLY A 731 -20.99 0.84 -14.84
N TYR A 732 -20.03 1.68 -15.22
CA TYR A 732 -19.64 1.87 -16.62
C TYR A 732 -18.27 1.26 -16.93
N ARG A 733 -18.12 0.74 -18.15
CA ARG A 733 -16.86 0.14 -18.62
C ARG A 733 -16.09 1.08 -19.52
N LEU A 734 -14.82 1.31 -19.21
CA LEU A 734 -13.90 2.11 -20.03
C LEU A 734 -13.45 1.33 -21.28
N GLU A 735 -13.34 2.03 -22.40
CA GLU A 735 -12.60 1.53 -23.57
C GLU A 735 -11.12 1.45 -23.20
N HIS A 736 -10.44 0.36 -23.55
CA HIS A 736 -9.02 0.19 -23.26
C HIS A 736 -8.14 0.30 -24.52
N SER A 737 -6.85 0.59 -24.35
CA SER A 737 -5.87 0.54 -25.43
C SER A 737 -5.60 -0.90 -25.87
N ARG A 738 -5.23 -1.08 -27.14
CA ARG A 738 -4.75 -2.37 -27.65
C ARG A 738 -3.28 -2.56 -27.25
N GLY A 739 -2.92 -3.75 -26.80
CA GLY A 739 -1.55 -4.06 -26.38
C GLY A 739 -1.51 -5.02 -25.18
N PHE A 740 -0.33 -5.16 -24.56
CA PHE A 740 -0.09 -6.13 -23.49
C PHE A 740 -0.78 -5.84 -22.17
N ASN A 741 -0.69 -4.58 -21.76
CA ASN A 741 -1.38 -4.03 -20.61
C ASN A 741 -2.40 -3.06 -21.19
N PRO A 742 -3.64 -3.51 -21.44
CA PRO A 742 -4.70 -2.60 -21.86
C PRO A 742 -4.81 -1.48 -20.82
N HIS A 743 -4.69 -0.23 -21.25
CA HIS A 743 -4.85 0.94 -20.40
C HIS A 743 -6.17 1.64 -20.71
N PRO A 744 -6.93 2.07 -19.69
CA PRO A 744 -8.16 2.81 -19.91
C PRO A 744 -7.93 4.07 -20.75
N LYS A 745 -8.78 4.30 -21.76
CA LYS A 745 -8.74 5.49 -22.61
C LYS A 745 -9.44 6.65 -21.92
N ILE A 746 -8.71 7.25 -20.98
CA ILE A 746 -9.06 8.49 -20.30
C ILE A 746 -7.96 9.53 -20.58
N VAL A 747 -8.36 10.72 -21.00
CA VAL A 747 -7.45 11.79 -21.39
C VAL A 747 -7.87 13.08 -20.71
N PHE A 748 -7.06 13.52 -19.75
CA PHE A 748 -7.22 14.83 -19.16
C PHE A 748 -6.60 15.90 -20.06
N SER A 749 -7.05 17.13 -19.89
CA SER A 749 -6.38 18.29 -20.46
C SER A 749 -5.01 18.53 -19.79
N HIS A 750 -4.50 19.75 -19.88
CA HIS A 750 -3.23 20.14 -19.24
C HIS A 750 -3.28 19.87 -17.73
N ALA A 751 -2.41 18.96 -17.26
CA ALA A 751 -2.31 18.62 -15.85
C ALA A 751 -1.95 19.85 -15.00
N LEU A 752 -2.72 20.06 -13.93
CA LEU A 752 -2.42 21.11 -12.96
C LEU A 752 -1.28 20.71 -12.03
N PRO A 753 -0.44 21.67 -11.62
CA PRO A 753 0.46 21.46 -10.49
C PRO A 753 -0.31 21.04 -9.22
N VAL A 754 0.33 20.23 -8.39
CA VAL A 754 -0.15 19.89 -7.03
C VAL A 754 -0.33 21.20 -6.24
N GLY A 755 -1.44 21.31 -5.50
CA GLY A 755 -1.79 22.51 -4.71
C GLY A 755 -2.70 23.50 -5.44
N VAL A 756 -2.91 23.35 -6.75
CA VAL A 756 -3.76 24.24 -7.56
C VAL A 756 -5.20 23.72 -7.64
N GLU A 757 -6.16 24.59 -7.31
CA GLU A 757 -7.59 24.32 -7.47
C GLU A 757 -8.04 24.59 -8.91
N SER A 758 -9.21 24.09 -9.30
CA SER A 758 -9.80 24.36 -10.60
C SER A 758 -11.30 24.19 -10.60
N ARG A 759 -12.00 25.03 -11.36
CA ARG A 759 -13.43 24.88 -11.69
C ARG A 759 -13.67 24.41 -13.12
N ALA A 760 -12.59 24.30 -13.90
CA ALA A 760 -12.62 24.12 -15.34
C ALA A 760 -11.61 23.06 -15.82
N GLU A 761 -11.41 21.98 -15.06
CA GLU A 761 -10.65 20.83 -15.57
C GLU A 761 -11.46 20.10 -16.62
N VAL A 762 -10.81 19.62 -17.68
CA VAL A 762 -11.48 18.89 -18.76
C VAL A 762 -10.95 17.48 -18.82
N VAL A 763 -11.86 16.50 -18.90
CA VAL A 763 -11.55 15.09 -19.09
C VAL A 763 -12.35 14.52 -20.26
N ASP A 764 -11.68 13.74 -21.09
CA ASP A 764 -12.29 12.89 -22.11
C ASP A 764 -12.19 11.45 -21.67
N PHE A 765 -13.24 10.67 -21.87
CA PHE A 765 -13.18 9.23 -21.68
C PHE A 765 -14.12 8.52 -22.65
N SER A 766 -13.77 7.29 -22.99
CA SER A 766 -14.56 6.42 -23.85
C SER A 766 -15.15 5.28 -23.02
N LEU A 767 -16.44 5.00 -23.24
CA LEU A 767 -17.16 3.91 -22.58
C LEU A 767 -17.69 2.90 -23.60
N LEU A 768 -17.82 1.65 -23.15
CA LEU A 768 -18.42 0.54 -23.91
C LEU A 768 -19.92 0.40 -23.57
N GLU A 769 -20.79 0.37 -24.57
CA GLU A 769 -22.23 0.10 -24.41
C GLU A 769 -22.50 -1.40 -24.19
N VAL A 770 -22.15 -1.92 -23.01
CA VAL A 770 -22.31 -3.35 -22.70
C VAL A 770 -23.70 -3.71 -22.18
N ASN A 771 -24.35 -2.78 -21.45
CA ASN A 771 -25.67 -2.98 -20.84
C ASN A 771 -26.72 -2.04 -21.45
N GLY A 772 -26.66 -1.85 -22.77
CA GLY A 772 -27.54 -0.95 -23.51
C GLY A 772 -26.96 0.46 -23.69
N GLN A 773 -27.82 1.36 -24.20
CA GLN A 773 -27.42 2.72 -24.56
C GLN A 773 -26.98 3.53 -23.32
N ILE A 774 -25.80 4.16 -23.40
CA ILE A 774 -25.31 5.02 -22.33
C ILE A 774 -25.95 6.40 -22.48
N ARG A 775 -26.74 6.78 -21.48
CA ARG A 775 -27.40 8.08 -21.40
C ARG A 775 -26.55 9.07 -20.63
N LEU A 776 -26.39 10.26 -21.20
CA LEU A 776 -25.52 11.30 -20.64
C LEU A 776 -25.97 11.74 -19.24
N ARG A 777 -27.29 11.84 -19.02
CA ARG A 777 -27.87 12.23 -17.73
C ARG A 777 -27.56 11.24 -16.62
N ASP A 778 -27.78 9.96 -16.89
CA ASP A 778 -27.51 8.89 -15.92
C ASP A 778 -26.02 8.81 -15.61
N LEU A 779 -25.19 8.87 -16.66
CA LEU A 779 -23.73 8.91 -16.51
C LEU A 779 -23.28 10.09 -15.64
N PHE A 780 -23.81 11.28 -15.89
CA PHE A 780 -23.46 12.48 -15.14
C PHE A 780 -23.86 12.37 -13.67
N GLN A 781 -25.08 11.91 -13.37
CA GLN A 781 -25.55 11.77 -11.98
C GLN A 781 -24.82 10.67 -11.23
N ASN A 782 -24.59 9.52 -11.87
CA ASN A 782 -23.83 8.41 -11.28
C ASN A 782 -22.39 8.85 -10.99
N LEU A 783 -21.69 9.47 -11.94
CA LEU A 783 -20.33 9.99 -11.67
C LEU A 783 -20.30 11.06 -10.59
N LYS A 784 -21.32 11.92 -10.51
CA LYS A 784 -21.44 12.93 -9.45
C LYS A 784 -21.57 12.29 -8.07
N ARG A 785 -22.24 11.14 -7.97
CA ARG A 785 -22.37 10.36 -6.72
C ARG A 785 -21.07 9.64 -6.36
N GLU A 786 -20.40 9.04 -7.35
CA GLU A 786 -19.23 8.19 -7.11
C GLU A 786 -17.90 8.95 -6.97
N LEU A 787 -17.78 10.16 -7.52
CA LEU A 787 -16.58 10.98 -7.35
C LEU A 787 -16.50 11.56 -5.93
N PRO A 788 -15.30 11.59 -5.32
CA PRO A 788 -15.14 12.07 -3.95
C PRO A 788 -15.39 13.57 -3.82
N ARG A 789 -15.71 14.01 -2.60
CA ARG A 789 -15.91 15.44 -2.28
C ARG A 789 -14.64 16.24 -2.62
N GLY A 790 -14.77 17.15 -3.58
CA GLY A 790 -13.66 17.94 -4.12
C GLY A 790 -13.36 17.64 -5.58
N LEU A 791 -13.88 16.53 -6.13
CA LEU A 791 -13.92 16.24 -7.56
C LEU A 791 -15.38 16.22 -8.02
N LYS A 792 -15.85 17.30 -8.66
CA LYS A 792 -17.26 17.42 -9.02
C LYS A 792 -17.45 17.64 -10.51
N PRO A 793 -18.17 16.77 -11.23
CA PRO A 793 -18.53 17.06 -12.61
C PRO A 793 -19.48 18.28 -12.63
N ARG A 794 -19.21 19.21 -13.55
CA ARG A 794 -19.93 20.49 -13.69
C ARG A 794 -20.82 20.51 -14.93
N SER A 795 -20.30 20.02 -16.04
CA SER A 795 -21.02 19.85 -17.30
C SER A 795 -20.38 18.70 -18.09
N GLY A 796 -21.12 18.12 -19.01
CA GLY A 796 -20.61 17.05 -19.86
C GLY A 796 -21.46 16.88 -21.10
N TRP A 797 -20.85 16.43 -22.20
CA TRP A 797 -21.52 16.17 -23.46
C TRP A 797 -20.82 15.04 -24.21
N ARG A 798 -21.54 14.49 -25.19
CA ARG A 798 -21.01 13.45 -26.07
C ARG A 798 -20.17 14.07 -27.19
N ILE A 799 -19.05 13.44 -27.51
CA ILE A 799 -18.17 13.86 -28.61
C ILE A 799 -18.00 12.75 -29.63
N GLU A 800 -17.69 13.12 -30.87
CA GLU A 800 -17.39 12.17 -31.94
C GLU A 800 -16.07 11.42 -31.67
N LYS A 801 -15.96 10.20 -32.21
CA LYS A 801 -14.76 9.36 -32.05
C LYS A 801 -13.48 10.07 -32.55
N LYS A 802 -13.60 10.85 -33.63
CA LYS A 802 -12.50 11.62 -34.25
C LYS A 802 -12.34 13.05 -33.69
N ALA A 803 -13.13 13.45 -32.69
CA ALA A 803 -13.01 14.79 -32.11
C ALA A 803 -11.63 15.02 -31.47
N THR A 804 -11.10 16.22 -31.66
CA THR A 804 -9.83 16.68 -31.07
C THR A 804 -9.85 16.45 -29.56
N SER A 805 -8.80 15.83 -29.00
CA SER A 805 -8.69 15.52 -27.57
C SER A 805 -8.66 16.78 -26.70
N SER A 806 -9.09 16.65 -25.44
CA SER A 806 -9.10 17.72 -24.45
C SER A 806 -7.72 18.38 -24.28
N ALA A 807 -6.65 17.59 -24.37
CA ALA A 807 -5.28 18.06 -24.33
C ALA A 807 -4.94 19.09 -25.45
N ASN A 808 -5.52 18.92 -26.64
CA ASN A 808 -5.23 19.76 -27.81
C ASN A 808 -6.35 20.75 -28.14
N ALA A 809 -7.52 20.59 -27.52
CA ALA A 809 -8.72 21.38 -27.74
C ALA A 809 -8.65 22.78 -27.13
N LEU A 810 -7.77 23.00 -26.14
CA LEU A 810 -7.70 24.24 -25.39
C LEU A 810 -6.64 25.20 -25.97
N SER A 811 -6.95 26.48 -26.01
CA SER A 811 -6.09 27.58 -26.47
C SER A 811 -5.46 28.38 -25.33
N ALA A 812 -6.11 28.45 -24.18
CA ALA A 812 -5.62 29.13 -22.98
C ALA A 812 -6.38 28.68 -21.72
N ALA A 813 -5.91 29.11 -20.55
CA ALA A 813 -6.61 29.01 -19.27
C ALA A 813 -6.45 30.28 -18.44
N THR A 814 -7.49 30.62 -17.68
CA THR A 814 -7.50 31.78 -16.77
C THR A 814 -7.47 31.30 -15.32
N TYR A 815 -6.58 31.92 -14.54
CA TYR A 815 -6.32 31.62 -13.15
C TYR A 815 -6.68 32.82 -12.27
N GLU A 816 -7.43 32.56 -11.21
CA GLU A 816 -7.62 33.44 -10.05
C GLU A 816 -6.53 33.11 -9.03
N ILE A 817 -5.85 34.14 -8.55
CA ILE A 817 -4.74 34.04 -7.60
C ILE A 817 -5.09 34.88 -6.39
N SER A 818 -5.10 34.28 -5.21
CA SER A 818 -5.30 34.98 -3.94
C SER A 818 -3.97 35.03 -3.17
N LEU A 819 -3.42 36.23 -3.05
CA LEU A 819 -2.16 36.50 -2.34
C LEU A 819 -2.46 37.18 -0.99
N PRO A 820 -2.03 36.59 0.14
CA PRO A 820 -2.08 37.27 1.43
C PRO A 820 -1.14 38.47 1.40
N ARG A 821 -1.62 39.64 1.83
CA ARG A 821 -0.83 40.88 1.77
C ARG A 821 0.48 40.81 2.57
N LYS A 822 0.47 40.09 3.69
CA LYS A 822 1.64 39.88 4.56
C LYS A 822 2.80 39.11 3.90
N ASP A 823 2.53 38.40 2.82
CA ASP A 823 3.55 37.62 2.09
C ASP A 823 4.20 38.45 0.97
N LEU A 824 3.82 39.73 0.85
CA LEU A 824 4.38 40.70 -0.08
C LEU A 824 5.16 41.76 0.71
N ASP A 825 6.45 41.92 0.42
CA ASP A 825 7.26 43.05 0.88
C ASP A 825 6.90 44.31 0.06
N LEU A 826 5.64 44.74 0.13
CA LEU A 826 5.13 45.93 -0.56
C LEU A 826 4.63 46.98 0.46
N PRO A 827 4.91 48.29 0.24
CA PRO A 827 4.45 49.39 1.10
C PRO A 827 2.91 49.46 1.28
N GLU A 828 2.45 50.22 2.28
CA GLU A 828 1.05 50.26 2.75
C GLU A 828 -0.04 50.75 1.75
N ALA A 829 0.22 50.96 0.46
CA ALA A 829 -0.77 51.43 -0.53
C ALA A 829 -0.95 50.47 -1.74
N PRO A 830 -2.04 49.66 -1.83
CA PRO A 830 -1.97 48.36 -2.53
C PRO A 830 -2.52 48.26 -3.96
N GLY A 831 -3.38 49.18 -4.44
CA GLY A 831 -4.05 49.00 -5.74
C GLY A 831 -3.21 49.43 -6.94
N SER A 832 -3.00 50.75 -7.04
CA SER A 832 -2.31 51.37 -8.17
C SER A 832 -0.86 50.94 -8.32
N GLN A 833 -0.12 50.73 -7.21
CA GLN A 833 1.26 50.24 -7.29
C GLN A 833 1.36 48.81 -7.83
N ILE A 834 0.41 47.93 -7.46
CA ILE A 834 0.37 46.56 -7.99
C ILE A 834 -0.02 46.57 -9.47
N GLU A 835 -0.96 47.45 -9.86
CA GLU A 835 -1.28 47.67 -11.27
C GLU A 835 -0.07 48.17 -12.07
N THR A 836 0.73 49.09 -11.51
CA THR A 836 1.99 49.55 -12.12
C THR A 836 2.98 48.40 -12.25
N VAL A 837 3.23 47.63 -11.20
CA VAL A 837 4.16 46.47 -11.24
C VAL A 837 3.73 45.44 -12.28
N ILE A 838 2.42 45.15 -12.38
CA ILE A 838 1.89 44.24 -13.40
C ILE A 838 2.03 44.86 -14.79
N GLY A 839 1.79 46.17 -14.93
CA GLY A 839 1.97 46.92 -16.17
C GLY A 839 3.41 46.84 -16.68
N ASP A 840 4.37 47.24 -15.85
CA ASP A 840 5.80 47.20 -16.15
C ASP A 840 6.24 45.78 -16.52
N PHE A 841 5.79 44.77 -15.77
CA PHE A 841 6.07 43.36 -16.06
C PHE A 841 5.48 42.89 -17.40
N MET A 842 4.30 43.37 -17.78
CA MET A 842 3.64 43.01 -19.05
C MET A 842 4.24 43.76 -20.26
N ASP A 843 4.90 44.89 -20.03
CA ASP A 843 5.59 45.69 -21.05
C ASP A 843 7.02 45.17 -21.34
N GLU A 844 7.58 44.27 -20.51
CA GLU A 844 8.83 43.57 -20.81
C GLU A 844 8.70 42.77 -22.12
N GLU A 845 9.63 42.98 -23.07
CA GLU A 845 9.68 42.24 -24.34
C GLU A 845 10.03 40.75 -24.14
N CYS A 846 10.80 40.44 -23.09
CA CYS A 846 11.26 39.10 -22.75
C CYS A 846 11.19 38.89 -21.24
N ILE A 847 10.43 37.88 -20.80
CA ILE A 847 10.33 37.52 -19.38
C ILE A 847 11.07 36.21 -19.18
N GLU A 848 12.36 36.31 -18.83
CA GLU A 848 13.19 35.13 -18.62
C GLU A 848 12.84 34.41 -17.32
N ILE A 849 12.46 33.14 -17.43
CA ILE A 849 12.24 32.24 -16.29
C ILE A 849 13.27 31.14 -16.29
N THR A 850 13.88 30.95 -15.13
CA THR A 850 14.81 29.87 -14.84
C THR A 850 14.09 28.73 -14.16
N ARG A 851 14.14 27.53 -14.76
CA ARG A 851 13.60 26.31 -14.17
C ARG A 851 14.66 25.24 -14.10
N GLU A 852 14.92 24.75 -12.90
CA GLU A 852 15.69 23.53 -12.72
C GLU A 852 14.81 22.30 -12.97
N HIS A 853 15.31 21.38 -13.79
CA HIS A 853 14.70 20.09 -13.98
C HIS A 853 15.77 19.00 -14.08
N LYS A 854 15.79 18.09 -13.09
CA LYS A 854 16.76 17.00 -12.98
C LYS A 854 18.22 17.48 -12.98
N GLY A 855 18.53 18.47 -12.12
CA GLY A 855 19.88 19.04 -12.04
C GLY A 855 20.30 19.90 -13.25
N LYS A 856 19.42 20.07 -14.26
CA LYS A 856 19.66 20.92 -15.42
C LYS A 856 18.84 22.18 -15.31
N ILE A 857 19.52 23.31 -15.31
CA ILE A 857 18.90 24.63 -15.37
C ILE A 857 18.47 24.90 -16.82
N LYS A 858 17.22 25.29 -17.00
CA LYS A 858 16.67 25.71 -18.30
C LYS A 858 16.16 27.13 -18.18
N HIS A 859 16.55 27.94 -19.14
CA HIS A 859 16.07 29.31 -19.31
C HIS A 859 15.07 29.32 -20.46
N PHE A 860 13.94 30.01 -20.29
CA PHE A 860 12.98 30.21 -21.37
C PHE A 860 12.21 31.51 -21.16
N ASP A 861 11.81 32.13 -22.28
CA ASP A 861 10.95 33.31 -22.26
C ASP A 861 9.48 32.92 -22.03
N ALA A 862 8.91 33.46 -20.96
CA ALA A 862 7.53 33.24 -20.54
C ALA A 862 6.54 34.22 -21.18
N ARG A 863 7.00 35.37 -21.71
CA ARG A 863 6.15 36.45 -22.25
C ARG A 863 5.15 35.99 -23.31
N PRO A 864 5.50 35.12 -24.28
CA PRO A 864 4.57 34.62 -25.29
C PRO A 864 3.42 33.78 -24.72
N SER A 865 3.63 33.21 -23.53
CA SER A 865 2.63 32.39 -22.84
C SER A 865 1.63 33.23 -22.06
N ILE A 866 1.91 34.50 -21.74
CA ILE A 866 1.05 35.34 -20.93
C ILE A 866 0.12 36.16 -21.83
N ALA A 867 -1.17 35.83 -21.82
CA ALA A 867 -2.18 36.53 -22.62
C ALA A 867 -2.70 37.79 -21.91
N ARG A 868 -2.88 37.72 -20.60
CA ARG A 868 -3.41 38.81 -19.76
C ARG A 868 -2.95 38.62 -18.33
N PHE A 869 -2.58 39.69 -17.66
CA PHE A 869 -2.36 39.72 -16.22
C PHE A 869 -2.95 41.02 -15.68
N SER A 870 -3.84 40.94 -14.69
CA SER A 870 -4.53 42.13 -14.16
C SER A 870 -4.93 41.96 -12.70
N LEU A 871 -4.99 43.08 -11.97
CA LEU A 871 -5.55 43.17 -10.62
C LEU A 871 -7.08 43.18 -10.67
N GLU A 872 -7.73 42.52 -9.70
CA GLU A 872 -9.16 42.73 -9.42
C GLU A 872 -9.37 43.71 -8.26
N PRO A 873 -10.49 44.47 -8.27
CA PRO A 873 -10.91 45.27 -7.12
C PRO A 873 -11.06 44.37 -5.89
N SER A 874 -10.21 44.54 -4.88
CA SER A 874 -10.18 43.66 -3.70
C SER A 874 -10.11 44.41 -2.39
N THR A 875 -10.59 43.76 -1.33
CA THR A 875 -10.54 44.25 0.06
C THR A 875 -9.09 44.34 0.56
N ASN A 876 -8.78 45.28 1.46
CA ASN A 876 -7.42 45.59 1.95
C ASN A 876 -6.54 44.42 2.45
N ALA A 877 -7.09 43.23 2.73
CA ALA A 877 -6.38 42.10 3.32
C ALA A 877 -5.84 41.04 2.33
N VAL A 878 -6.44 40.89 1.14
CA VAL A 878 -6.07 39.85 0.16
C VAL A 878 -6.09 40.44 -1.24
N ILE A 879 -4.99 40.32 -1.95
CA ILE A 879 -4.86 40.77 -3.34
C ILE A 879 -5.35 39.65 -4.26
N ARG A 880 -6.28 40.00 -5.16
CA ARG A 880 -6.81 39.07 -6.16
C ARG A 880 -6.30 39.43 -7.55
N LEU A 881 -5.68 38.46 -8.22
CA LEU A 881 -5.13 38.64 -9.55
C LEU A 881 -5.76 37.67 -10.54
N HIS A 882 -5.94 38.14 -11.78
CA HIS A 882 -6.34 37.33 -12.92
C HIS A 882 -5.19 37.18 -13.91
N LEU A 883 -4.76 35.93 -14.12
CA LEU A 883 -3.69 35.57 -15.05
C LEU A 883 -4.22 34.61 -16.11
N THR A 884 -4.12 34.97 -17.38
CA THR A 884 -4.48 34.10 -18.51
C THR A 884 -3.24 33.61 -19.22
N LEU A 885 -3.06 32.28 -19.27
CA LEU A 885 -1.92 31.62 -19.91
C LEU A 885 -2.35 30.88 -21.18
N ARG A 886 -1.63 31.10 -22.28
CA ARG A 886 -1.86 30.44 -23.57
C ARG A 886 -1.33 29.01 -23.54
N TYR A 887 -2.04 28.11 -24.22
CA TYR A 887 -1.60 26.76 -24.50
C TYR A 887 -1.00 26.67 -25.90
N GLY A 888 0.32 26.81 -25.98
CA GLY A 888 1.11 26.64 -27.22
C GLY A 888 2.17 25.54 -27.13
N ASP A 889 3.01 25.46 -28.16
CA ASP A 889 4.20 24.60 -28.22
C ASP A 889 5.34 25.26 -27.42
N GLY A 890 6.08 24.48 -26.63
CA GLY A 890 7.20 24.96 -25.81
C GLY A 890 7.04 24.74 -24.30
N ILE A 891 8.00 25.27 -23.52
CA ILE A 891 7.98 25.19 -22.06
C ILE A 891 6.98 26.21 -21.52
N LYS A 892 5.97 25.74 -20.80
CA LYS A 892 4.93 26.61 -20.22
C LYS A 892 5.37 27.09 -18.84
N PRO A 893 5.28 28.39 -18.54
CA PRO A 893 5.53 28.90 -17.21
C PRO A 893 4.46 28.40 -16.23
N LYS A 894 4.85 28.13 -14.98
CA LYS A 894 3.92 27.91 -13.88
C LYS A 894 3.44 29.26 -13.36
N VAL A 895 2.22 29.31 -12.86
CA VAL A 895 1.68 30.51 -12.20
C VAL A 895 2.62 30.99 -11.08
N THR A 896 3.15 30.07 -10.26
CA THR A 896 4.10 30.38 -9.19
C THR A 896 5.40 31.01 -9.69
N GLU A 897 5.90 30.60 -10.86
CA GLU A 897 7.14 31.18 -11.43
C GLU A 897 6.91 32.61 -11.93
N ILE A 898 5.73 32.88 -12.50
CA ILE A 898 5.32 34.23 -12.89
C ILE A 898 5.18 35.13 -11.66
N LEU A 899 4.56 34.62 -10.59
CA LEU A 899 4.43 35.37 -9.34
C LEU A 899 5.80 35.64 -8.68
N ALA A 900 6.70 34.66 -8.67
CA ALA A 900 8.06 34.85 -8.17
C ALA A 900 8.82 35.91 -8.97
N ARG A 901 8.71 35.92 -10.31
CA ARG A 901 9.41 36.90 -11.17
C ARG A 901 8.80 38.31 -11.11
N CYS A 902 7.47 38.42 -11.00
CA CYS A 902 6.76 39.70 -10.99
C CYS A 902 6.81 40.38 -9.62
N PHE A 903 6.62 39.63 -8.53
CA PHE A 903 6.52 40.19 -7.17
C PHE A 903 7.69 39.83 -6.25
N GLY A 904 8.70 39.08 -6.72
CA GLY A 904 9.83 38.66 -5.88
C GLY A 904 9.45 37.67 -4.78
N LEU A 905 8.34 36.94 -4.92
CA LEU A 905 7.88 36.00 -3.89
C LEU A 905 8.89 34.88 -3.66
N SER A 906 9.11 34.53 -2.39
CA SER A 906 9.90 33.35 -2.03
C SER A 906 9.21 32.05 -2.49
N PRO A 907 9.98 30.95 -2.66
CA PRO A 907 9.39 29.64 -2.97
C PRO A 907 8.31 29.21 -1.97
N GLU A 908 8.50 29.48 -0.68
CA GLU A 908 7.52 29.15 0.36
C GLU A 908 6.23 29.97 0.23
N ALA A 909 6.35 31.27 -0.03
CA ALA A 909 5.20 32.14 -0.25
C ALA A 909 4.41 31.69 -1.50
N CYS A 910 5.11 31.31 -2.57
CA CYS A 910 4.51 30.73 -3.76
C CYS A 910 3.72 29.44 -3.48
N LEU A 911 4.26 28.55 -2.64
CA LEU A 911 3.60 27.30 -2.25
C LEU A 911 2.35 27.51 -1.39
N ARG A 912 2.33 28.55 -0.56
CA ARG A 912 1.16 28.94 0.26
C ARG A 912 0.09 29.69 -0.53
N THR A 913 0.45 30.24 -1.69
CA THR A 913 -0.47 31.03 -2.52
C THR A 913 -1.62 30.17 -3.01
N ARG A 914 -2.86 30.65 -2.84
CA ARG A 914 -4.03 29.95 -3.35
C ARG A 914 -4.23 30.31 -4.82
N ILE A 915 -3.99 29.35 -5.69
CA ILE A 915 -4.19 29.46 -7.13
C ILE A 915 -5.37 28.59 -7.53
N ARG A 916 -6.28 29.15 -8.34
CA ARG A 916 -7.45 28.46 -8.86
C ARG A 916 -7.60 28.71 -10.36
N LYS A 917 -7.63 27.67 -11.18
CA LYS A 917 -8.05 27.80 -12.57
C LYS A 917 -9.57 28.00 -12.64
N ILE A 918 -10.02 29.14 -13.12
CA ILE A 918 -11.45 29.51 -13.15
C ILE A 918 -12.08 29.27 -14.53
N ALA A 919 -11.30 29.34 -15.60
CA ALA A 919 -11.80 29.15 -16.97
C ALA A 919 -10.77 28.48 -17.89
N VAL A 920 -11.28 27.88 -18.97
CA VAL A 920 -10.49 27.37 -20.10
C VAL A 920 -11.06 27.92 -21.40
N HIS A 921 -10.16 28.28 -22.32
CA HIS A 921 -10.49 28.83 -23.63
C HIS A 921 -10.26 27.76 -24.68
N TRP A 922 -11.15 27.67 -25.66
CA TRP A 922 -11.11 26.63 -26.70
C TRP A 922 -10.37 27.13 -27.95
N ARG A 923 -9.76 26.22 -28.71
CA ARG A 923 -9.23 26.54 -30.04
C ARG A 923 -10.38 26.64 -31.04
N ALA A 924 -10.29 27.59 -31.97
CA ALA A 924 -11.25 27.74 -33.05
C ALA A 924 -11.45 26.41 -33.82
N GLY A 925 -12.70 26.05 -34.10
CA GLY A 925 -13.06 24.80 -34.78
C GLY A 925 -13.12 23.57 -33.88
N THR A 926 -12.82 23.68 -32.57
CA THR A 926 -13.12 22.59 -31.63
C THR A 926 -14.63 22.56 -31.38
N PRO A 927 -15.30 21.39 -31.46
CA PRO A 927 -16.70 21.28 -31.11
C PRO A 927 -16.94 21.69 -29.66
N ARG A 928 -17.47 22.91 -29.46
CA ARG A 928 -18.17 23.34 -28.26
C ARG A 928 -19.01 24.58 -28.52
N ALA A 929 -20.20 24.60 -27.93
CA ALA A 929 -20.84 25.81 -27.47
C ALA A 929 -21.53 25.49 -26.13
N ILE A 930 -20.75 25.42 -25.05
CA ILE A 930 -21.22 26.10 -23.86
C ILE A 930 -20.19 27.19 -23.67
N GLU A 931 -20.52 28.36 -24.21
CA GLU A 931 -20.01 29.61 -23.67
C GLU A 931 -20.42 29.58 -22.19
N HIS A 932 -19.49 29.16 -21.33
CA HIS A 932 -19.52 29.74 -19.99
C HIS A 932 -19.20 31.19 -20.26
N ALA A 933 -20.25 32.01 -20.28
CA ALA A 933 -20.12 33.45 -20.34
C ALA A 933 -19.13 33.83 -19.22
N VAL A 934 -18.01 34.42 -19.66
CA VAL A 934 -16.88 34.82 -18.82
C VAL A 934 -17.16 36.19 -18.28
#